data_AF-A0A1C6YFG2-F1
#
_entry.id   AF-A0A1C6YFG2-F1
#
_cell.length_a   1.000
_cell.length_b   1.000
_cell.length_c   1.000
_cell.angle_alpha   90.00
_cell.angle_beta   90.00
_cell.angle_gamma   90.00
#
_symmetry.space_group_name_H-M   'P 1'
#
loop_
_entity.id
_entity.type
_entity.pdbx_description
1 polymer ?
#
loop_
_entity_poly.entity_id
_entity_poly.type
_entity_poly.pdbx_seq_one_letter_code
_entity_poly.pdbx_strand_id
1 'polypeptide(L)'
;MGEVNKGNTAACSNKKQASILSFFKTQNTKIKKESSVKDSNDKPCEEKENSKLDILNNFVCPKIDDNSFGNCKDMDSDVKCDLFSNTNTFDESEKIDNNKNNESVKYENNGYIMDNAEISTEEDIIIKKKRKIILDSSYDDNDDSDSNDKKKGKGGLVKNEGVDNKLKNLLYDETKKGEDILINSNKENSNKNTDIKYVQRKKVEDNKKSQELDYLRNKFLNLPITLNNDKFRLYIEQYFLYCNSFEFPKWIQPQYIRDINLNTPDNPNYDSSTIWTPPQDHQWAIEYKQAHYTPGMQQFWKIKSKNFDKIIFFKMGRFYEIFYIDACIMHTICGLNWMNGEQKPHLGFPEQSLHLYAKKVINSGHKVVVIEQMETPKELEQRNKVSSGPKDKAIKREVNEIYTKGTILHDNMLSAETKYIICFHFDDIEDIGDDNTGSQTHCNFGFVVSDVATSYIAVGYCNDDESRIELRTLLAQLCPAEILYCSKNVNKEVLSIFKNIPACPELTSVNSFPNIIASLDEVNKYFENIPKALEAYKEQNSVICAFGGFIVYLRSLLLDKKLLKFCKIEFYDLFKKDNYMVLDATALKHLEILETQSGETKNSLYDYVNKTCTNFGARNMRRWVCSPLLNCDKINQRLDVVEFLRKNDHILSLIRLKLKKLPDIERLLNKICIQASQSERGAVFFDNIVNTKLKEFVTFLNAFKEIDNMLIEINSIDNEEDVIPTRLFEITNTYNKSSKNDIKGHYPEIDQITNEFLEKIYFDGEKEYKPAEGCDEAIDAINKKEKDIEKELNNILVDMKKVLKIPTLKFVHAKYKYEIECPDNVPKSFLKEVEITSVKKGFVRIQNEEIKNLVEMLEDIEQEKKDAIYPFFQKIFHLFYEHYEKYVSACRLIAELDCLQAFAYVAVNTSFPLTRPILHFMECENNKSGDNNYGDELNCEIEKDGKMGSENASKEKKPFLILENNIHPVVATLMPNFIPNNIYMGCDKEKETTLLLTGPNMGGKSTLLRQTAISVILAQIGAFVPSTYCELTIVDKIFTRLGSSDNLFEGKSTFLVELEDISNLLKQSTKYSLAILDELGRGTSSFDGTAIALSTLEQISDTIKCRCIFSTHYHLLVEEVKHNTNISNYHMSLSIDDDQEKIIFLYKFIKGICPKSFGIHIAKLAGLPKEIIELAHEKSVLFENVTDEFCKIIKYKNIIRSLLKASDDTTLATMFQKYKCEFA
;
A
#
# COMPACT_ATOMS: atom_id res chain seq x y z
N MET A 1 -57.69 4.25 -19.23
CA MET A 1 -58.59 5.11 -20.04
C MET A 1 -57.70 6.11 -20.77
N GLY A 2 -57.77 6.34 -22.09
CA GLY A 2 -57.94 5.42 -23.23
C GLY A 2 -56.57 5.31 -23.98
N GLU A 3 -56.29 4.39 -24.91
CA GLU A 3 -56.86 4.25 -26.27
C GLU A 3 -56.68 5.54 -27.12
N VAL A 4 -56.20 5.55 -28.38
CA VAL A 4 -56.27 4.61 -29.53
C VAL A 4 -54.93 4.70 -30.33
N ASN A 5 -54.17 3.62 -30.62
CA ASN A 5 -54.13 2.83 -31.90
C ASN A 5 -54.06 3.69 -33.21
N LYS A 6 -53.31 3.44 -34.31
CA LYS A 6 -52.43 2.38 -34.93
C LYS A 6 -51.49 3.08 -35.96
N GLY A 7 -50.50 2.48 -36.64
CA GLY A 7 -49.92 1.12 -36.65
C GLY A 7 -49.16 0.80 -37.97
N ASN A 8 -48.51 -0.39 -38.03
CA ASN A 8 -47.79 -1.01 -39.19
C ASN A 8 -46.47 -0.31 -39.64
N THR A 9 -45.36 -0.97 -40.00
CA THR A 9 -44.99 -2.42 -40.18
C THR A 9 -43.43 -2.52 -40.22
N ALA A 10 -42.72 -3.66 -40.13
CA ALA A 10 -43.09 -5.08 -39.99
C ALA A 10 -42.09 -5.87 -39.09
N ALA A 11 -41.07 -6.53 -39.67
CA ALA A 11 -40.14 -7.48 -39.01
C ALA A 11 -38.82 -7.61 -39.82
N CYS A 12 -37.77 -8.36 -39.46
CA CYS A 12 -37.55 -9.48 -38.53
C CYS A 12 -36.02 -9.59 -38.22
N SER A 13 -35.46 -10.27 -37.21
CA SER A 13 -35.85 -10.61 -35.81
C SER A 13 -34.75 -11.52 -35.21
N ASN A 14 -34.35 -11.40 -33.95
CA ASN A 14 -33.63 -12.50 -33.25
C ASN A 14 -33.83 -12.52 -31.71
N LYS A 15 -33.80 -13.73 -31.16
CA LYS A 15 -34.22 -14.21 -29.81
C LYS A 15 -33.77 -13.29 -28.64
N LYS A 16 -34.69 -12.71 -27.87
CA LYS A 16 -35.39 -13.27 -26.67
C LYS A 16 -34.50 -13.53 -25.43
N GLN A 17 -34.60 -12.63 -24.45
CA GLN A 17 -34.51 -12.93 -23.01
C GLN A 17 -35.88 -12.61 -22.37
N ALA A 18 -36.27 -13.34 -21.31
CA ALA A 18 -37.46 -13.03 -20.50
C ALA A 18 -37.34 -13.62 -19.09
N SER A 19 -37.91 -12.93 -18.11
CA SER A 19 -37.90 -13.27 -16.68
C SER A 19 -38.65 -14.57 -16.34
N ILE A 20 -38.19 -15.26 -15.28
CA ILE A 20 -39.06 -16.10 -14.43
C ILE A 20 -38.83 -15.65 -12.98
N LEU A 21 -39.88 -15.07 -12.37
CA LEU A 21 -39.92 -14.71 -10.95
C LEU A 21 -41.27 -15.21 -10.37
N SER A 22 -41.42 -16.53 -10.28
CA SER A 22 -42.63 -17.17 -9.78
C SER A 22 -42.41 -18.64 -9.43
N PHE A 23 -42.14 -18.96 -8.15
CA PHE A 23 -42.46 -20.27 -7.55
C PHE A 23 -42.45 -20.24 -6.01
N PHE A 24 -43.27 -19.36 -5.42
CA PHE A 24 -43.69 -19.46 -4.02
C PHE A 24 -45.17 -19.84 -3.95
N LYS A 25 -45.50 -20.96 -3.29
CA LYS A 25 -46.68 -21.11 -2.39
C LYS A 25 -46.89 -22.55 -1.89
N THR A 26 -47.07 -22.69 -0.57
CA THR A 26 -47.94 -23.69 0.13
C THR A 26 -47.63 -25.19 -0.07
N GLN A 27 -47.94 -26.14 0.83
CA GLN A 27 -48.59 -26.24 2.16
C GLN A 27 -48.08 -27.61 2.76
N ASN A 28 -48.34 -28.11 3.99
CA ASN A 28 -49.49 -27.98 4.88
C ASN A 28 -49.16 -28.54 6.31
N THR A 29 -49.53 -27.80 7.37
CA THR A 29 -50.29 -28.25 8.57
C THR A 29 -49.91 -29.47 9.47
N LYS A 30 -49.87 -29.20 10.80
CA LYS A 30 -50.67 -29.85 11.90
C LYS A 30 -50.24 -31.26 12.43
N ILE A 31 -50.41 -31.68 13.71
CA ILE A 31 -50.89 -31.03 14.97
C ILE A 31 -50.63 -31.93 16.24
N LYS A 32 -50.59 -31.35 17.46
CA LYS A 32 -50.76 -31.99 18.81
C LYS A 32 -49.66 -33.00 19.26
N LYS A 33 -49.49 -33.37 20.56
CA LYS A 33 -50.21 -33.05 21.84
C LYS A 33 -49.25 -33.18 23.07
N GLU A 34 -49.66 -32.61 24.21
CA GLU A 34 -49.63 -33.12 25.63
C GLU A 34 -48.74 -34.33 26.03
N SER A 35 -48.22 -34.47 27.28
CA SER A 35 -48.33 -33.64 28.50
C SER A 35 -47.43 -34.10 29.68
N SER A 36 -46.91 -33.13 30.45
CA SER A 36 -46.89 -33.04 31.93
C SER A 36 -46.27 -34.12 32.88
N VAL A 37 -45.57 -33.59 33.90
CA VAL A 37 -45.77 -33.85 35.37
C VAL A 37 -44.90 -34.92 36.10
N LYS A 38 -44.19 -34.42 37.14
CA LYS A 38 -43.71 -35.09 38.39
C LYS A 38 -42.61 -36.17 38.30
N ASP A 39 -41.84 -36.48 39.37
CA ASP A 39 -41.77 -35.92 40.74
C ASP A 39 -40.34 -36.02 41.35
N SER A 40 -40.01 -35.00 42.18
CA SER A 40 -39.31 -35.02 43.49
C SER A 40 -38.04 -35.84 43.80
N ASN A 41 -37.10 -35.16 44.49
CA ASN A 41 -36.23 -35.65 45.60
C ASN A 41 -35.12 -36.69 45.27
N ASP A 42 -34.03 -36.82 46.05
CA ASP A 42 -33.71 -36.31 47.40
C ASP A 42 -32.21 -35.93 47.58
N LYS A 43 -31.88 -35.26 48.69
CA LYS A 43 -30.48 -35.09 49.20
C LYS A 43 -30.12 -36.25 50.15
N PRO A 44 -28.83 -36.63 50.31
CA PRO A 44 -28.03 -36.01 51.37
C PRO A 44 -26.55 -35.75 51.00
N CYS A 45 -25.83 -35.10 51.91
CA CYS A 45 -24.38 -34.88 51.87
C CYS A 45 -23.65 -35.95 52.73
N GLU A 46 -22.32 -35.78 52.89
CA GLU A 46 -21.46 -36.46 53.88
C GLU A 46 -21.16 -37.94 53.56
N GLU A 47 -19.98 -38.51 53.86
CA GLU A 47 -18.82 -38.02 54.65
C GLU A 47 -17.55 -38.84 54.31
N LYS A 48 -16.37 -38.38 54.78
CA LYS A 48 -15.18 -39.20 55.16
C LYS A 48 -14.40 -39.97 54.06
N GLU A 49 -13.12 -40.35 54.23
CA GLU A 49 -11.96 -39.73 54.92
C GLU A 49 -10.66 -40.53 54.61
N ASN A 50 -9.51 -39.98 55.00
CA ASN A 50 -8.32 -40.72 55.49
C ASN A 50 -7.64 -41.85 54.65
N SER A 51 -6.46 -41.51 54.08
CA SER A 51 -5.14 -41.78 54.72
C SER A 51 -4.08 -42.69 54.04
N LYS A 52 -2.81 -42.29 54.30
CA LYS A 52 -1.56 -43.08 54.52
C LYS A 52 -0.76 -43.76 53.39
N LEU A 53 0.53 -43.38 53.41
CA LEU A 53 1.78 -44.15 53.21
C LEU A 53 2.10 -44.89 51.89
N ASP A 54 3.23 -44.48 51.31
CA ASP A 54 4.38 -45.29 50.87
C ASP A 54 4.34 -46.81 51.09
N ILE A 55 4.93 -47.59 50.15
CA ILE A 55 6.15 -48.41 50.38
C ILE A 55 6.57 -49.27 49.16
N LEU A 56 7.89 -49.30 48.85
CA LEU A 56 8.65 -50.25 47.98
C LEU A 56 8.21 -50.41 46.48
N ASN A 57 9.05 -50.82 45.50
CA ASN A 57 10.50 -50.70 45.22
C ASN A 57 10.83 -51.38 43.85
N ASN A 58 12.13 -51.43 43.48
CA ASN A 58 12.76 -52.44 42.56
C ASN A 58 12.36 -52.41 41.06
N PHE A 59 13.16 -52.83 40.06
CA PHE A 59 14.59 -53.17 39.86
C PHE A 59 14.97 -52.67 38.41
N VAL A 60 16.21 -52.64 37.91
CA VAL A 60 17.49 -51.96 38.30
C VAL A 60 18.65 -52.59 37.48
N CYS A 61 19.68 -51.81 37.12
CA CYS A 61 20.97 -52.25 36.53
C CYS A 61 20.97 -52.77 35.07
N PRO A 62 22.17 -52.98 34.44
CA PRO A 62 23.57 -52.71 34.87
C PRO A 62 24.11 -51.34 34.39
N LYS A 63 25.09 -50.67 35.03
CA LYS A 63 26.51 -51.03 35.30
C LYS A 63 27.35 -51.16 34.00
N ILE A 64 28.63 -50.78 33.94
CA ILE A 64 29.75 -51.08 34.87
C ILE A 64 30.72 -49.89 34.98
N ASP A 65 31.09 -49.56 36.23
CA ASP A 65 32.43 -49.42 36.85
C ASP A 65 33.64 -49.02 35.92
N ASP A 66 34.67 -48.26 36.35
CA ASP A 66 35.04 -47.82 37.70
C ASP A 66 36.11 -46.69 37.69
N ASN A 67 36.45 -46.14 38.87
CA ASN A 67 37.76 -45.55 39.29
C ASN A 67 38.61 -44.73 38.26
N SER A 68 39.02 -43.48 38.56
CA SER A 68 39.97 -43.18 39.66
C SER A 68 40.36 -41.69 39.77
N PHE A 69 41.07 -41.38 40.87
CA PHE A 69 41.93 -40.21 41.16
C PHE A 69 42.60 -39.53 39.93
N GLY A 70 42.85 -38.21 39.90
CA GLY A 70 42.63 -37.18 40.93
C GLY A 70 43.91 -36.40 41.28
N ASN A 71 43.73 -35.30 42.05
CA ASN A 71 44.77 -34.44 42.63
C ASN A 71 45.67 -33.63 41.66
N CYS A 72 46.06 -32.43 42.15
CA CYS A 72 47.30 -31.74 41.82
C CYS A 72 47.44 -31.17 40.39
N LYS A 73 48.09 -30.02 40.17
CA LYS A 73 48.59 -28.97 41.08
C LYS A 73 49.14 -27.84 40.21
N ASP A 74 49.29 -26.64 40.80
CA ASP A 74 50.29 -25.65 40.39
C ASP A 74 50.10 -25.14 38.93
N MET A 75 50.70 -24.05 38.45
CA MET A 75 51.36 -22.91 39.08
C MET A 75 51.18 -21.70 38.14
N ASP A 76 51.50 -20.50 38.63
CA ASP A 76 51.78 -19.28 37.85
C ASP A 76 50.62 -18.68 37.01
N SER A 77 50.24 -17.40 37.18
CA SER A 77 51.03 -16.15 37.10
C SER A 77 51.44 -15.83 35.64
N ASP A 78 51.54 -14.59 35.17
CA ASP A 78 51.39 -13.26 35.78
C ASP A 78 51.25 -12.24 34.59
N VAL A 79 50.86 -10.94 34.68
CA VAL A 79 50.47 -10.06 35.79
C VAL A 79 49.84 -8.75 35.25
N LYS A 80 48.89 -8.14 36.00
CA LYS A 80 48.71 -6.65 36.16
C LYS A 80 48.48 -5.77 34.90
N CYS A 81 48.25 -4.46 34.98
CA CYS A 81 48.24 -3.50 36.11
C CYS A 81 47.08 -2.49 35.92
N ASP A 82 46.39 -2.18 37.03
CA ASP A 82 46.14 -0.81 37.55
C ASP A 82 45.12 0.13 36.88
N LEU A 83 44.46 1.07 37.58
CA LEU A 83 44.22 1.40 39.02
C LEU A 83 42.76 1.98 39.08
N PHE A 84 41.93 1.84 40.12
CA PHE A 84 41.91 2.64 41.38
C PHE A 84 41.99 4.18 41.17
N SER A 85 41.28 5.05 41.92
CA SER A 85 40.51 4.86 43.18
C SER A 85 39.51 6.01 43.46
N ASN A 86 38.51 5.73 44.30
CA ASN A 86 38.02 6.49 45.50
C ASN A 86 38.32 8.01 45.59
N THR A 87 37.42 8.86 46.13
CA THR A 87 37.07 8.88 47.58
C THR A 87 35.83 9.71 47.99
N ASN A 88 35.05 9.16 48.95
CA ASN A 88 34.57 9.75 50.23
C ASN A 88 33.59 10.95 50.27
N THR A 89 32.76 11.22 51.30
CA THR A 89 32.16 10.51 52.49
C THR A 89 30.92 11.37 52.95
N PHE A 90 30.15 11.26 54.06
CA PHE A 90 30.21 10.62 55.41
C PHE A 90 28.76 10.32 55.92
N ASP A 91 28.66 9.47 56.97
CA ASP A 91 27.79 9.47 58.19
C ASP A 91 26.29 9.92 58.14
N GLU A 92 25.31 9.41 58.90
CA GLU A 92 25.15 8.41 60.00
C GLU A 92 23.62 8.04 60.11
N SER A 93 23.02 7.15 60.94
CA SER A 93 23.45 6.13 61.94
C SER A 93 22.39 5.02 62.16
N GLU A 94 22.85 3.89 62.72
CA GLU A 94 22.23 2.90 63.64
C GLU A 94 20.71 2.46 63.63
N LYS A 95 20.49 1.14 63.39
CA LYS A 95 19.74 0.14 64.24
C LYS A 95 18.19 0.16 64.28
N ILE A 96 17.43 -0.93 64.58
CA ILE A 96 17.72 -2.34 64.95
C ILE A 96 16.55 -3.33 64.62
N ASP A 97 16.87 -4.63 64.43
CA ASP A 97 16.07 -5.89 64.58
C ASP A 97 14.69 -6.15 63.89
N ASN A 98 14.23 -7.41 63.65
CA ASN A 98 14.90 -8.67 63.22
C ASN A 98 13.88 -9.82 62.89
N ASN A 99 14.39 -10.97 62.39
CA ASN A 99 13.78 -12.33 62.25
C ASN A 99 12.85 -12.60 61.03
N LYS A 100 13.18 -13.47 60.04
CA LYS A 100 13.28 -14.98 59.95
C LYS A 100 11.91 -15.64 59.62
N ASN A 101 11.72 -16.74 58.86
CA ASN A 101 12.53 -17.75 58.10
C ASN A 101 11.57 -18.57 57.16
N ASN A 102 11.88 -19.53 56.24
CA ASN A 102 13.12 -20.19 55.72
C ASN A 102 12.88 -20.83 54.30
N GLU A 103 13.87 -21.59 53.78
CA GLU A 103 13.86 -22.81 52.90
C GLU A 103 12.59 -23.18 52.04
N SER A 104 12.56 -23.48 50.72
CA SER A 104 13.35 -24.34 49.78
C SER A 104 12.87 -25.83 49.69
N VAL A 105 12.80 -26.57 48.56
CA VAL A 105 13.13 -26.32 47.12
C VAL A 105 12.55 -27.40 46.13
N LYS A 106 12.33 -27.06 44.83
CA LYS A 106 12.03 -27.93 43.63
C LYS A 106 10.69 -28.73 43.66
N TYR A 107 10.10 -29.28 42.57
CA TYR A 107 10.57 -29.88 41.30
C TYR A 107 9.62 -29.66 40.08
N GLU A 108 9.97 -30.23 38.91
CA GLU A 108 9.21 -30.21 37.64
C GLU A 108 8.17 -31.35 37.48
N ASN A 109 7.18 -31.14 36.59
CA ASN A 109 6.55 -32.05 35.58
C ASN A 109 6.77 -33.59 35.66
N ASN A 110 5.83 -34.48 35.26
CA ASN A 110 4.45 -34.37 34.72
C ASN A 110 3.76 -35.77 34.71
N GLY A 111 2.42 -35.84 34.55
CA GLY A 111 1.69 -37.09 34.25
C GLY A 111 0.17 -37.04 34.48
N TYR A 112 -0.66 -36.57 33.53
CA TYR A 112 -1.29 -37.32 32.41
C TYR A 112 -2.40 -38.33 32.79
N ILE A 113 -3.65 -38.12 32.31
CA ILE A 113 -4.50 -39.05 31.49
C ILE A 113 -6.00 -38.60 31.38
N MET A 114 -6.52 -38.55 30.13
CA MET A 114 -7.94 -38.60 29.63
C MET A 114 -8.99 -37.46 29.87
N ASP A 115 -9.56 -37.02 28.73
CA ASP A 115 -10.99 -36.82 28.34
C ASP A 115 -11.96 -35.77 28.96
N ASN A 116 -11.91 -34.57 28.36
CA ASN A 116 -13.01 -33.82 27.68
C ASN A 116 -14.52 -34.07 27.98
N ALA A 117 -15.21 -32.97 28.36
CA ALA A 117 -16.47 -32.44 27.78
C ALA A 117 -16.58 -30.95 28.19
N GLU A 118 -16.53 -29.95 27.29
CA GLU A 118 -17.67 -29.30 26.58
C GLU A 118 -18.86 -28.96 27.52
N ILE A 119 -19.33 -27.72 27.68
CA ILE A 119 -19.86 -26.67 26.74
C ILE A 119 -19.69 -25.30 27.45
N SER A 120 -19.32 -24.11 26.93
CA SER A 120 -19.12 -23.45 25.62
C SER A 120 -20.08 -22.26 25.36
N THR A 121 -19.54 -21.03 25.35
CA THR A 121 -19.93 -19.83 24.56
C THR A 121 -18.67 -18.93 24.56
N GLU A 122 -18.02 -18.61 23.43
CA GLU A 122 -18.41 -17.60 22.41
C GLU A 122 -18.53 -16.19 23.02
N GLU A 123 -17.91 -15.12 22.50
CA GLU A 123 -17.35 -14.82 21.15
C GLU A 123 -15.79 -14.95 21.11
N ASP A 124 -15.04 -14.92 19.99
CA ASP A 124 -15.02 -13.94 18.89
C ASP A 124 -14.35 -14.50 17.60
N ILE A 125 -14.78 -14.09 16.39
CA ILE A 125 -14.33 -14.69 15.09
C ILE A 125 -14.26 -13.68 13.93
N ILE A 126 -13.08 -13.48 13.33
CA ILE A 126 -12.93 -13.06 11.92
C ILE A 126 -11.93 -13.95 11.13
N ILE A 127 -12.47 -15.07 10.65
CA ILE A 127 -12.27 -15.66 9.31
C ILE A 127 -10.87 -15.52 8.64
N LYS A 128 -10.04 -16.57 8.76
CA LYS A 128 -9.07 -16.96 7.71
C LYS A 128 -9.73 -17.97 6.76
N LYS A 129 -9.79 -17.68 5.46
CA LYS A 129 -10.40 -18.57 4.44
C LYS A 129 -9.58 -19.83 4.16
N LYS A 130 -9.81 -20.91 4.93
CA LYS A 130 -9.56 -22.29 4.47
C LYS A 130 -10.88 -22.91 4.01
N ARG A 131 -10.91 -23.51 2.82
CA ARG A 131 -12.06 -24.27 2.32
C ARG A 131 -12.05 -25.66 2.97
N LYS A 132 -13.09 -26.00 3.73
CA LYS A 132 -13.39 -27.37 4.16
C LYS A 132 -14.51 -27.90 3.26
N ILE A 133 -14.33 -29.07 2.66
CA ILE A 133 -15.42 -29.78 1.96
C ILE A 133 -16.19 -30.56 3.03
N ILE A 134 -17.51 -30.45 3.00
CA ILE A 134 -18.40 -31.31 3.78
C ILE A 134 -18.56 -32.61 3.00
N LEU A 135 -18.36 -33.73 3.68
CA LEU A 135 -18.82 -35.04 3.24
C LEU A 135 -19.43 -35.73 4.46
N ASP A 136 -20.75 -35.80 4.47
CA ASP A 136 -21.50 -36.57 5.46
C ASP A 136 -21.79 -37.98 4.88
N SER A 137 -22.18 -38.88 5.75
CA SER A 137 -22.28 -40.32 5.57
C SER A 137 -23.46 -40.79 4.71
N SER A 138 -23.29 -41.91 3.97
CA SER A 138 -24.09 -43.15 4.16
C SER A 138 -23.87 -44.22 3.08
N TYR A 139 -23.62 -45.46 3.55
CA TYR A 139 -24.00 -46.79 3.04
C TYR A 139 -24.15 -47.10 1.53
N ASP A 140 -23.20 -47.91 1.05
CA ASP A 140 -23.34 -49.35 0.67
C ASP A 140 -24.31 -49.88 -0.43
N ASP A 141 -23.92 -51.05 -0.92
CA ASP A 141 -24.69 -52.17 -1.49
C ASP A 141 -25.19 -52.17 -2.97
N ASN A 142 -24.36 -52.84 -3.80
CA ASN A 142 -24.67 -54.15 -4.43
C ASN A 142 -25.08 -54.30 -5.93
N ASP A 143 -24.58 -55.43 -6.43
CA ASP A 143 -25.07 -56.36 -7.46
C ASP A 143 -25.16 -55.99 -8.96
N ASP A 144 -24.02 -56.22 -9.64
CA ASP A 144 -23.77 -57.35 -10.56
C ASP A 144 -24.56 -57.56 -11.90
N SER A 145 -23.92 -58.39 -12.75
CA SER A 145 -24.46 -59.15 -13.91
C SER A 145 -24.45 -58.58 -15.35
N ASP A 146 -23.76 -59.35 -16.20
CA ASP A 146 -24.03 -59.73 -17.60
C ASP A 146 -24.10 -58.74 -18.80
N SER A 147 -22.89 -58.44 -19.28
CA SER A 147 -22.28 -59.03 -20.49
C SER A 147 -22.84 -58.84 -21.94
N ASN A 148 -21.86 -58.49 -22.80
CA ASN A 148 -21.66 -58.91 -24.21
C ASN A 148 -22.38 -58.23 -25.40
N ASP A 149 -21.51 -57.73 -26.30
CA ASP A 149 -21.63 -57.71 -27.78
C ASP A 149 -22.65 -56.73 -28.43
N LYS A 150 -22.50 -56.29 -29.68
CA LYS A 150 -21.64 -56.76 -30.80
C LYS A 150 -21.37 -55.62 -31.82
N LYS A 151 -20.09 -55.32 -32.15
CA LYS A 151 -19.56 -54.94 -33.50
C LYS A 151 -20.12 -53.65 -34.20
N LYS A 152 -19.44 -52.97 -35.15
CA LYS A 152 -18.05 -52.94 -35.65
C LYS A 152 -17.83 -51.65 -36.46
N GLY A 153 -16.63 -51.06 -36.38
CA GLY A 153 -16.11 -50.04 -37.31
C GLY A 153 -14.64 -49.77 -36.98
N LYS A 154 -13.73 -49.73 -37.97
CA LYS A 154 -12.27 -49.69 -37.71
C LYS A 154 -11.52 -48.70 -38.59
N GLY A 155 -10.52 -48.05 -37.99
CA GLY A 155 -9.46 -47.28 -38.65
C GLY A 155 -9.25 -45.92 -37.98
N GLY A 156 -8.07 -45.56 -37.49
CA GLY A 156 -6.83 -46.34 -37.34
C GLY A 156 -5.70 -45.40 -36.89
N LEU A 157 -5.16 -45.58 -35.69
CA LEU A 157 -4.26 -44.62 -35.04
C LEU A 157 -3.04 -45.33 -34.44
N VAL A 158 -1.86 -44.73 -34.63
CA VAL A 158 -0.56 -45.27 -34.20
C VAL A 158 -0.28 -44.86 -32.76
N LYS A 159 0.26 -45.78 -31.95
CA LYS A 159 0.64 -45.55 -30.56
C LYS A 159 1.94 -44.73 -30.46
N ASN A 160 2.02 -43.93 -29.40
CA ASN A 160 3.22 -43.80 -28.56
C ASN A 160 2.76 -43.95 -27.10
N GLU A 161 3.61 -44.48 -26.22
CA GLU A 161 3.22 -44.90 -24.87
C GLU A 161 3.73 -43.88 -23.83
N GLY A 162 2.82 -43.41 -22.96
CA GLY A 162 3.12 -42.55 -21.81
C GLY A 162 2.91 -43.31 -20.50
N VAL A 163 3.81 -43.14 -19.53
CA VAL A 163 3.84 -43.92 -18.29
C VAL A 163 3.57 -43.04 -17.07
N ASP A 164 2.32 -42.60 -16.93
CA ASP A 164 1.82 -41.94 -15.71
C ASP A 164 1.38 -42.99 -14.69
N ASN A 165 2.27 -43.38 -13.76
CA ASN A 165 1.86 -44.18 -12.59
C ASN A 165 2.88 -44.20 -11.44
N LYS A 166 3.16 -43.03 -10.82
CA LYS A 166 3.92 -42.99 -9.54
C LYS A 166 3.82 -41.69 -8.70
N LEU A 167 2.62 -41.18 -8.43
CA LEU A 167 2.44 -40.05 -7.49
C LEU A 167 1.10 -40.04 -6.74
N LYS A 168 0.83 -41.12 -6.00
CA LYS A 168 -0.10 -41.15 -4.85
C LYS A 168 0.56 -41.95 -3.71
N ASN A 169 0.28 -41.54 -2.46
CA ASN A 169 0.78 -42.04 -1.16
C ASN A 169 1.84 -41.16 -0.47
N LEU A 170 1.48 -39.92 -0.13
CA LEU A 170 2.05 -39.16 1.00
C LEU A 170 0.94 -38.32 1.68
N LEU A 171 0.00 -39.03 2.30
CA LEU A 171 -0.82 -38.51 3.40
C LEU A 171 -0.67 -39.52 4.55
N TYR A 172 -0.39 -39.01 5.74
CA TYR A 172 -0.46 -39.79 6.97
C TYR A 172 -1.86 -39.63 7.55
N ASP A 173 -2.42 -40.73 8.05
CA ASP A 173 -3.49 -40.75 9.05
C ASP A 173 -3.03 -41.66 10.19
N GLU A 174 -3.44 -41.34 11.41
CA GLU A 174 -3.12 -42.13 12.60
C GLU A 174 -4.16 -43.23 12.84
N THR A 175 -3.74 -44.37 13.39
CA THR A 175 -4.14 -44.83 14.75
C THR A 175 -3.92 -46.35 14.96
N LYS A 176 -3.91 -46.71 16.26
CA LYS A 176 -4.05 -48.05 16.87
C LYS A 176 -2.81 -48.97 16.96
N LYS A 177 -2.75 -49.63 18.12
CA LYS A 177 -1.74 -50.59 18.60
C LYS A 177 -2.21 -52.02 18.29
N GLY A 178 -1.30 -53.01 18.28
CA GLY A 178 -1.64 -54.44 18.16
C GLY A 178 -0.42 -55.35 18.26
N GLU A 179 -0.36 -56.15 19.33
CA GLU A 179 0.81 -56.87 19.89
C GLU A 179 1.43 -58.01 19.04
N ASP A 180 2.63 -58.45 19.42
CA ASP A 180 3.40 -59.55 18.82
C ASP A 180 2.85 -60.95 19.12
N ILE A 181 2.87 -61.87 18.14
CA ILE A 181 2.94 -63.34 18.39
C ILE A 181 3.99 -64.03 17.49
N LEU A 182 5.19 -64.15 18.06
CA LEU A 182 6.05 -65.34 18.16
C LEU A 182 6.08 -66.43 17.03
N ILE A 183 7.30 -66.59 16.49
CA ILE A 183 8.09 -67.85 16.39
C ILE A 183 7.74 -68.91 15.31
N ASN A 184 8.73 -69.08 14.41
CA ASN A 184 9.26 -70.30 13.77
C ASN A 184 8.33 -71.49 13.41
N SER A 185 8.39 -71.89 12.14
CA SER A 185 9.06 -73.19 11.82
C SER A 185 9.61 -73.29 10.39
N ASN A 186 10.94 -73.50 10.33
CA ASN A 186 11.70 -74.32 9.37
C ASN A 186 11.44 -74.30 7.85
N LYS A 187 12.53 -73.95 7.15
CA LYS A 187 13.13 -74.58 5.95
C LYS A 187 12.78 -74.09 4.53
N GLU A 188 13.87 -73.89 3.79
CA GLU A 188 14.06 -74.17 2.37
C GLU A 188 13.20 -73.40 1.34
N ASN A 189 13.71 -72.22 0.93
CA ASN A 189 13.97 -71.93 -0.49
C ASN A 189 14.85 -70.68 -0.67
N SER A 190 16.14 -70.87 -1.00
CA SER A 190 17.11 -69.79 -1.17
C SER A 190 17.23 -69.33 -2.62
N ASN A 191 16.42 -68.34 -3.05
CA ASN A 191 16.73 -67.46 -4.20
C ASN A 191 15.82 -66.21 -4.37
N LYS A 192 15.29 -65.62 -3.28
CA LYS A 192 14.50 -64.35 -3.33
C LYS A 192 14.98 -63.24 -2.37
N ASN A 193 16.16 -63.39 -1.77
CA ASN A 193 16.62 -62.56 -0.64
C ASN A 193 17.51 -61.35 -1.01
N THR A 194 17.79 -61.11 -2.30
CA THR A 194 18.56 -59.94 -2.76
C THR A 194 17.68 -58.69 -2.86
N ASP A 195 16.58 -58.79 -3.58
CA ASP A 195 15.85 -57.60 -4.08
C ASP A 195 15.04 -56.93 -2.97
N ILE A 196 14.45 -57.74 -2.07
CA ILE A 196 13.77 -57.26 -0.87
C ILE A 196 14.76 -56.52 0.04
N LYS A 197 16.00 -57.03 0.20
CA LYS A 197 17.05 -56.34 0.97
C LYS A 197 17.52 -55.06 0.27
N TYR A 198 17.52 -55.01 -1.06
CA TYR A 198 17.88 -53.80 -1.81
C TYR A 198 16.81 -52.70 -1.67
N VAL A 199 15.52 -53.05 -1.76
CA VAL A 199 14.40 -52.12 -1.55
C VAL A 199 14.29 -51.67 -0.09
N GLN A 200 14.51 -52.56 0.88
CA GLN A 200 14.56 -52.20 2.31
C GLN A 200 15.77 -51.32 2.63
N ARG A 201 16.96 -51.59 2.07
CA ARG A 201 18.13 -50.71 2.22
C ARG A 201 17.88 -49.33 1.64
N LYS A 202 17.33 -49.23 0.42
CA LYS A 202 16.93 -47.92 -0.13
C LYS A 202 15.97 -47.19 0.80
N LYS A 203 14.87 -47.81 1.26
CA LYS A 203 13.95 -47.15 2.21
C LYS A 203 14.62 -46.70 3.51
N VAL A 204 15.62 -47.43 4.03
CA VAL A 204 16.36 -47.03 5.23
C VAL A 204 17.39 -45.93 4.94
N GLU A 205 18.02 -45.93 3.77
CA GLU A 205 18.96 -44.88 3.33
C GLU A 205 18.23 -43.58 2.96
N ASP A 206 17.08 -43.68 2.28
CA ASP A 206 16.20 -42.56 1.92
C ASP A 206 15.59 -41.93 3.19
N ASN A 207 15.14 -42.73 4.17
CA ASN A 207 14.68 -42.22 5.48
C ASN A 207 15.81 -41.53 6.26
N LYS A 208 17.03 -42.07 6.26
CA LYS A 208 18.19 -41.43 6.90
C LYS A 208 18.56 -40.12 6.22
N LYS A 209 18.54 -40.07 4.89
CA LYS A 209 18.73 -38.82 4.13
C LYS A 209 17.64 -37.80 4.45
N SER A 210 16.37 -38.20 4.58
CA SER A 210 15.31 -37.28 5.00
C SER A 210 15.61 -36.70 6.38
N GLN A 211 15.93 -37.55 7.37
CA GLN A 211 16.27 -37.10 8.73
C GLN A 211 17.49 -36.16 8.77
N GLU A 212 18.50 -36.41 7.95
CA GLU A 212 19.67 -35.54 7.80
C GLU A 212 19.32 -34.21 7.13
N LEU A 213 18.51 -34.22 6.06
CA LEU A 213 18.01 -33.01 5.39
C LEU A 213 17.09 -32.18 6.30
N ASP A 214 16.22 -32.81 7.09
CA ASP A 214 15.34 -32.15 8.05
C ASP A 214 16.14 -31.52 9.21
N TYR A 215 17.17 -32.21 9.71
CA TYR A 215 18.12 -31.64 10.69
C TYR A 215 18.85 -30.42 10.10
N LEU A 216 19.39 -30.54 8.89
CA LEU A 216 20.06 -29.43 8.19
C LEU A 216 19.11 -28.26 7.94
N ARG A 217 17.88 -28.52 7.49
CA ARG A 217 16.83 -27.51 7.29
C ARG A 217 16.54 -26.75 8.58
N ASN A 218 16.34 -27.46 9.69
CA ASN A 218 16.09 -26.83 10.98
C ASN A 218 17.32 -26.04 11.49
N LYS A 219 18.54 -26.53 11.27
CA LYS A 219 19.77 -25.77 11.57
C LYS A 219 19.81 -24.44 10.80
N PHE A 220 19.58 -24.47 9.48
CA PHE A 220 19.67 -23.27 8.65
C PHE A 220 18.51 -22.29 8.87
N LEU A 221 17.30 -22.75 9.22
CA LEU A 221 16.16 -21.88 9.52
C LEU A 221 16.29 -21.15 10.87
N ASN A 222 17.10 -21.68 11.81
CA ASN A 222 17.32 -21.11 13.13
C ASN A 222 18.51 -20.12 13.19
N LEU A 223 19.11 -19.74 12.06
CA LEU A 223 20.20 -18.76 12.03
C LEU A 223 19.68 -17.31 12.24
N PRO A 224 20.49 -16.41 12.82
CA PRO A 224 20.10 -15.00 12.99
C PRO A 224 19.68 -14.32 11.66
N ILE A 225 20.28 -14.72 10.54
CA ILE A 225 19.96 -14.19 9.21
C ILE A 225 18.60 -14.68 8.68
N THR A 226 18.19 -15.93 8.94
CA THR A 226 16.86 -16.46 8.52
C THR A 226 15.73 -16.02 9.45
N LEU A 227 16.04 -15.55 10.66
CA LEU A 227 15.09 -14.90 11.56
C LEU A 227 14.84 -13.43 11.20
N ASN A 228 15.81 -12.76 10.57
CA ASN A 228 15.74 -11.34 10.21
C ASN A 228 15.46 -11.07 8.71
N ASN A 229 15.65 -12.04 7.82
CA ASN A 229 15.47 -11.89 6.37
C ASN A 229 14.58 -13.01 5.79
N ASP A 230 13.30 -12.71 5.60
CA ASP A 230 12.31 -13.63 5.03
C ASP A 230 12.67 -14.12 3.61
N LYS A 231 13.36 -13.30 2.80
CA LYS A 231 13.78 -13.68 1.44
C LYS A 231 14.85 -14.77 1.50
N PHE A 232 15.79 -14.67 2.44
CA PHE A 232 16.79 -15.72 2.69
C PHE A 232 16.17 -16.95 3.38
N ARG A 233 15.20 -16.76 4.29
CA ARG A 233 14.41 -17.87 4.86
C ARG A 233 13.69 -18.66 3.76
N LEU A 234 12.99 -17.99 2.85
CA LEU A 234 12.30 -18.63 1.73
C LEU A 234 13.27 -19.37 0.80
N TYR A 235 14.46 -18.82 0.56
CA TYR A 235 15.52 -19.50 -0.19
C TYR A 235 15.87 -20.87 0.43
N ILE A 236 16.05 -20.92 1.76
CA ILE A 236 16.32 -22.17 2.50
C ILE A 236 15.14 -23.15 2.37
N GLU A 237 13.91 -22.70 2.59
CA GLU A 237 12.71 -23.56 2.50
C GLU A 237 12.54 -24.16 1.08
N GLN A 238 12.73 -23.33 0.05
CA GLN A 238 12.62 -23.75 -1.35
C GLN A 238 13.77 -24.66 -1.80
N TYR A 239 14.99 -24.48 -1.26
CA TYR A 239 16.08 -25.41 -1.49
C TYR A 239 15.73 -26.81 -0.98
N PHE A 240 15.35 -26.94 0.30
CA PHE A 240 15.07 -28.24 0.89
C PHE A 240 13.82 -28.91 0.29
N LEU A 241 12.83 -28.15 -0.16
CA LEU A 241 11.66 -28.68 -0.88
C LEU A 241 12.01 -29.37 -2.21
N TYR A 242 12.99 -28.85 -2.96
CA TYR A 242 13.33 -29.33 -4.31
C TYR A 242 14.66 -30.07 -4.44
N CYS A 243 15.49 -30.13 -3.39
CA CYS A 243 16.82 -30.78 -3.42
C CYS A 243 16.79 -32.29 -3.76
N ASN A 244 15.65 -32.96 -3.61
CA ASN A 244 15.43 -34.35 -4.01
C ASN A 244 14.88 -34.52 -5.45
N SER A 245 14.57 -33.43 -6.15
CA SER A 245 13.93 -33.43 -7.47
C SER A 245 14.83 -32.92 -8.61
N PHE A 246 15.87 -32.14 -8.30
CA PHE A 246 16.79 -31.57 -9.28
C PHE A 246 18.22 -31.52 -8.74
N GLU A 247 19.20 -31.44 -9.63
CA GLU A 247 20.60 -31.21 -9.24
C GLU A 247 20.89 -29.71 -8.99
N PHE A 248 21.56 -29.42 -7.87
CA PHE A 248 21.95 -28.05 -7.45
C PHE A 248 23.48 -27.99 -7.25
N PRO A 249 24.22 -27.12 -7.96
CA PRO A 249 25.66 -26.98 -7.77
C PRO A 249 26.08 -26.64 -6.34
N LYS A 250 27.22 -27.17 -5.89
CA LYS A 250 27.68 -27.06 -4.49
C LYS A 250 27.62 -25.65 -3.92
N TRP A 251 28.08 -24.63 -4.65
CA TRP A 251 28.16 -23.24 -4.17
C TRP A 251 26.81 -22.56 -3.90
N ILE A 252 25.67 -23.11 -4.36
CA ILE A 252 24.32 -22.61 -4.01
C ILE A 252 23.62 -23.41 -2.91
N GLN A 253 24.21 -24.53 -2.47
CA GLN A 253 23.67 -25.33 -1.37
C GLN A 253 23.92 -24.59 -0.03
N PRO A 254 22.96 -24.57 0.92
CA PRO A 254 23.11 -23.85 2.19
C PRO A 254 24.38 -24.20 3.00
N GLN A 255 24.93 -25.40 2.81
CA GLN A 255 26.16 -25.87 3.46
C GLN A 255 27.44 -25.17 2.98
N TYR A 256 27.45 -24.67 1.74
CA TYR A 256 28.65 -24.13 1.08
C TYR A 256 28.47 -22.70 0.54
N ILE A 257 27.26 -22.14 0.65
CA ILE A 257 26.97 -20.77 0.23
C ILE A 257 27.82 -19.76 1.00
N ARG A 258 28.33 -18.76 0.28
CA ARG A 258 29.11 -17.64 0.82
C ARG A 258 28.75 -16.35 0.13
N ASP A 259 28.93 -15.22 0.80
CA ASP A 259 28.83 -13.90 0.19
C ASP A 259 30.05 -13.63 -0.72
N ILE A 260 30.08 -12.50 -1.43
CA ILE A 260 31.20 -12.14 -2.32
C ILE A 260 32.55 -12.00 -1.58
N ASN A 261 32.53 -11.81 -0.25
CA ASN A 261 33.69 -11.67 0.63
C ASN A 261 34.09 -13.02 1.30
N LEU A 262 33.48 -14.13 0.90
CA LEU A 262 33.66 -15.49 1.43
C LEU A 262 33.10 -15.76 2.84
N ASN A 263 32.30 -14.86 3.40
CA ASN A 263 31.62 -15.07 4.69
C ASN A 263 30.54 -16.18 4.58
N THR A 264 30.32 -16.97 5.63
CA THR A 264 29.17 -17.89 5.73
C THR A 264 27.94 -17.19 6.32
N PRO A 265 26.71 -17.73 6.16
CA PRO A 265 25.50 -17.19 6.78
C PRO A 265 25.51 -17.08 8.31
N ASP A 266 26.47 -17.71 8.99
CA ASP A 266 26.66 -17.62 10.44
C ASP A 266 27.44 -16.36 10.87
N ASN A 267 28.06 -15.64 9.93
CA ASN A 267 28.91 -14.48 10.19
C ASN A 267 28.07 -13.18 10.25
N PRO A 268 28.22 -12.32 11.28
CA PRO A 268 27.52 -11.03 11.36
C PRO A 268 27.69 -10.09 10.15
N ASN A 269 28.79 -10.23 9.40
CA ASN A 269 29.10 -9.40 8.23
C ASN A 269 28.66 -10.04 6.88
N TYR A 270 27.84 -11.08 6.90
CA TYR A 270 27.38 -11.80 5.71
C TYR A 270 26.41 -10.98 4.85
N ASP A 271 26.82 -10.59 3.63
CA ASP A 271 25.94 -9.86 2.71
C ASP A 271 25.03 -10.80 1.90
N SER A 272 23.82 -11.00 2.44
CA SER A 272 22.73 -11.79 1.81
C SER A 272 22.19 -11.25 0.47
N SER A 273 22.67 -10.10 -0.03
CA SER A 273 22.39 -9.64 -1.41
C SER A 273 23.40 -10.15 -2.45
N THR A 274 24.49 -10.80 -2.01
CA THR A 274 25.55 -11.32 -2.88
C THR A 274 25.73 -12.82 -2.71
N ILE A 275 26.36 -13.46 -3.71
CA ILE A 275 26.79 -14.86 -3.61
C ILE A 275 28.12 -15.09 -4.33
N TRP A 276 29.04 -15.80 -3.69
CA TRP A 276 30.27 -16.24 -4.34
C TRP A 276 29.98 -17.28 -5.41
N THR A 277 30.57 -17.08 -6.59
CA THR A 277 30.50 -18.03 -7.72
C THR A 277 31.92 -18.45 -8.11
N PRO A 278 32.16 -19.74 -8.37
CA PRO A 278 33.50 -20.24 -8.64
C PRO A 278 34.12 -19.58 -9.90
N PRO A 279 35.41 -19.21 -9.87
CA PRO A 279 36.19 -18.86 -11.07
C PRO A 279 36.23 -19.99 -12.11
N GLN A 280 36.54 -19.68 -13.37
CA GLN A 280 36.54 -20.65 -14.47
C GLN A 280 37.50 -21.84 -14.25
N ASP A 281 38.62 -21.62 -13.56
CA ASP A 281 39.65 -22.62 -13.27
C ASP A 281 39.38 -23.42 -11.97
N HIS A 282 38.33 -23.08 -11.22
CA HIS A 282 38.01 -23.72 -9.95
C HIS A 282 37.41 -25.13 -10.19
N GLN A 283 37.75 -26.08 -9.31
CA GLN A 283 37.34 -27.49 -9.47
C GLN A 283 35.83 -27.66 -9.70
N TRP A 284 34.98 -26.93 -8.97
CA TRP A 284 33.52 -26.97 -9.16
C TRP A 284 33.05 -26.39 -10.51
N ALA A 285 33.74 -25.39 -11.07
CA ALA A 285 33.40 -24.85 -12.40
C ALA A 285 33.77 -25.84 -13.52
N ILE A 286 34.79 -26.68 -13.29
CA ILE A 286 35.20 -27.77 -14.18
C ILE A 286 34.24 -28.97 -14.05
N GLU A 287 33.89 -29.35 -12.81
CA GLU A 287 32.96 -30.43 -12.47
C GLU A 287 31.58 -30.20 -13.09
N TYR A 288 30.98 -29.02 -12.87
CA TYR A 288 29.62 -28.70 -13.31
C TYR A 288 29.54 -28.04 -14.71
N LYS A 289 30.60 -28.16 -15.52
CA LYS A 289 30.82 -27.41 -16.78
C LYS A 289 29.77 -27.68 -17.87
N GLN A 290 29.20 -28.89 -17.93
CA GLN A 290 28.32 -29.30 -19.03
C GLN A 290 26.88 -28.78 -18.88
N ALA A 291 26.33 -28.73 -17.65
CA ALA A 291 24.95 -28.34 -17.40
C ALA A 291 24.80 -26.94 -16.76
N HIS A 292 25.61 -26.63 -15.75
CA HIS A 292 25.39 -25.45 -14.89
C HIS A 292 26.37 -24.30 -15.12
N TYR A 293 27.49 -24.54 -15.80
CA TYR A 293 28.56 -23.56 -16.00
C TYR A 293 28.95 -23.40 -17.49
N THR A 294 27.97 -23.57 -18.38
CA THR A 294 28.10 -23.27 -19.82
C THR A 294 28.29 -21.76 -20.05
N PRO A 295 28.76 -21.29 -21.23
CA PRO A 295 29.05 -19.87 -21.46
C PRO A 295 27.87 -18.91 -21.19
N GLY A 296 26.63 -19.33 -21.48
CA GLY A 296 25.43 -18.55 -21.10
C GLY A 296 25.17 -18.55 -19.60
N MET A 297 25.37 -19.68 -18.91
CA MET A 297 25.24 -19.76 -17.45
C MET A 297 26.35 -18.98 -16.72
N GLN A 298 27.53 -18.81 -17.31
CA GLN A 298 28.59 -17.95 -16.76
C GLN A 298 28.17 -16.47 -16.75
N GLN A 299 27.45 -16.00 -17.78
CA GLN A 299 26.84 -14.66 -17.77
C GLN A 299 25.77 -14.56 -16.67
N PHE A 300 24.91 -15.56 -16.52
CA PHE A 300 23.92 -15.63 -15.44
C PHE A 300 24.57 -15.57 -14.05
N TRP A 301 25.57 -16.42 -13.76
CA TRP A 301 26.27 -16.44 -12.47
C TRP A 301 26.99 -15.12 -12.17
N LYS A 302 27.62 -14.49 -13.17
CA LYS A 302 28.26 -13.17 -13.05
C LYS A 302 27.28 -12.05 -12.67
N ILE A 303 25.98 -12.20 -12.98
CA ILE A 303 24.94 -11.22 -12.63
C ILE A 303 24.26 -11.59 -11.31
N LYS A 304 24.00 -12.88 -11.06
CA LYS A 304 23.41 -13.39 -9.81
C LYS A 304 24.32 -13.19 -8.60
N SER A 305 25.66 -13.25 -8.78
CA SER A 305 26.63 -12.99 -7.70
C SER A 305 26.51 -11.60 -7.06
N LYS A 306 25.95 -10.62 -7.80
CA LYS A 306 25.68 -9.24 -7.34
C LYS A 306 24.20 -8.94 -7.08
N ASN A 307 23.32 -9.92 -7.28
CA ASN A 307 21.85 -9.76 -7.24
C ASN A 307 21.19 -11.02 -6.69
N PHE A 308 21.73 -11.55 -5.59
CA PHE A 308 21.26 -12.80 -5.01
C PHE A 308 19.85 -12.63 -4.42
N ASP A 309 19.55 -11.45 -3.89
CA ASP A 309 18.26 -11.00 -3.34
C ASP A 309 17.12 -10.84 -4.38
N LYS A 310 17.43 -10.93 -5.68
CA LYS A 310 16.50 -10.59 -6.78
C LYS A 310 16.28 -11.79 -7.70
N ILE A 311 15.05 -11.95 -8.20
CA ILE A 311 14.68 -12.97 -9.17
C ILE A 311 15.12 -12.54 -10.57
N ILE A 312 15.88 -13.39 -11.26
CA ILE A 312 16.42 -13.08 -12.58
C ILE A 312 15.52 -13.62 -13.71
N PHE A 313 15.13 -12.74 -14.63
CA PHE A 313 14.53 -13.10 -15.91
C PHE A 313 15.60 -13.00 -17.02
N PHE A 314 16.04 -14.15 -17.55
CA PHE A 314 17.19 -14.25 -18.45
C PHE A 314 16.75 -14.52 -19.90
N LYS A 315 16.90 -13.54 -20.80
CA LYS A 315 16.39 -13.66 -22.18
C LYS A 315 17.15 -14.68 -23.03
N MET A 316 16.42 -15.67 -23.55
CA MET A 316 16.91 -16.72 -24.45
C MET A 316 16.02 -16.79 -25.68
N GLY A 317 16.35 -15.96 -26.67
CA GLY A 317 15.51 -15.73 -27.84
C GLY A 317 14.25 -14.95 -27.46
N ARG A 318 13.08 -15.48 -27.84
CA ARG A 318 11.76 -14.87 -27.59
C ARG A 318 11.14 -15.24 -26.23
N PHE A 319 11.94 -15.83 -25.33
CA PHE A 319 11.52 -16.28 -24.01
C PHE A 319 12.44 -15.72 -22.93
N TYR A 320 11.89 -15.46 -21.75
CA TYR A 320 12.68 -15.32 -20.53
C TYR A 320 12.72 -16.67 -19.83
N GLU A 321 13.92 -17.15 -19.54
CA GLU A 321 14.16 -18.33 -18.71
C GLU A 321 14.54 -17.91 -17.28
N ILE A 322 14.19 -18.77 -16.32
CA ILE A 322 14.44 -18.60 -14.88
C ILE A 322 15.02 -19.91 -14.34
N PHE A 323 16.04 -19.84 -13.49
CA PHE A 323 16.86 -20.99 -13.10
C PHE A 323 16.98 -21.15 -11.58
N TYR A 324 17.20 -22.38 -11.12
CA TYR A 324 17.51 -22.72 -9.73
C TYR A 324 16.42 -22.29 -8.74
N ILE A 325 16.77 -21.71 -7.59
CA ILE A 325 15.82 -21.33 -6.53
C ILE A 325 14.84 -20.24 -7.02
N ASP A 326 15.28 -19.34 -7.90
CA ASP A 326 14.39 -18.36 -8.56
C ASP A 326 13.26 -19.07 -9.31
N ALA A 327 13.54 -20.23 -9.92
CA ALA A 327 12.54 -21.05 -10.60
C ALA A 327 11.60 -21.76 -9.59
N CYS A 328 12.12 -22.27 -8.47
CA CYS A 328 11.30 -22.86 -7.39
C CYS A 328 10.32 -21.84 -6.81
N ILE A 329 10.81 -20.64 -6.47
CA ILE A 329 10.00 -19.52 -5.98
C ILE A 329 8.94 -19.13 -7.03
N MET A 330 9.34 -19.01 -8.30
CA MET A 330 8.43 -18.60 -9.37
C MET A 330 7.40 -19.67 -9.75
N HIS A 331 7.70 -20.96 -9.60
CA HIS A 331 6.71 -22.03 -9.70
C HIS A 331 5.60 -21.83 -8.66
N THR A 332 5.98 -21.59 -7.40
CA THR A 332 5.04 -21.34 -6.29
C THR A 332 4.21 -20.07 -6.47
N ILE A 333 4.80 -18.95 -6.93
CA ILE A 333 4.08 -17.67 -7.10
C ILE A 333 3.22 -17.64 -8.37
N CYS A 334 3.75 -18.15 -9.49
CA CYS A 334 3.16 -17.91 -10.81
C CYS A 334 2.41 -19.09 -11.40
N GLY A 335 2.62 -20.33 -10.91
CA GLY A 335 2.02 -21.55 -11.45
C GLY A 335 2.60 -21.97 -12.81
N LEU A 336 3.86 -21.64 -13.09
CA LEU A 336 4.54 -22.00 -14.33
C LEU A 336 4.98 -23.48 -14.32
N ASN A 337 4.85 -24.16 -15.46
CA ASN A 337 5.27 -25.55 -15.62
C ASN A 337 6.79 -25.67 -15.80
N TRP A 338 7.38 -26.70 -15.17
CA TRP A 338 8.78 -27.09 -15.34
C TRP A 338 9.11 -27.42 -16.81
N MET A 339 10.26 -26.95 -17.29
CA MET A 339 10.78 -27.33 -18.60
C MET A 339 11.52 -28.68 -18.52
N ASN A 340 11.48 -29.46 -19.60
CA ASN A 340 11.92 -30.86 -19.59
C ASN A 340 13.43 -31.02 -19.34
N GLY A 341 13.80 -31.45 -18.13
CA GLY A 341 15.16 -31.93 -17.81
C GLY A 341 15.44 -31.98 -16.32
N GLU A 342 15.77 -33.17 -15.80
CA GLU A 342 16.07 -33.41 -14.37
C GLU A 342 17.33 -32.69 -13.87
N GLN A 343 18.22 -32.27 -14.79
CA GLN A 343 19.54 -31.69 -14.47
C GLN A 343 19.50 -30.32 -13.80
N LYS A 344 18.45 -29.50 -13.97
CA LYS A 344 18.33 -28.21 -13.26
C LYS A 344 16.88 -27.74 -13.14
N PRO A 345 16.48 -27.09 -12.03
CA PRO A 345 15.19 -26.43 -11.95
C PRO A 345 15.19 -25.27 -12.94
N HIS A 346 14.27 -25.29 -13.91
CA HIS A 346 14.11 -24.17 -14.84
C HIS A 346 12.68 -24.04 -15.39
N LEU A 347 12.30 -22.78 -15.61
CA LEU A 347 11.01 -22.33 -16.12
C LEU A 347 11.23 -21.36 -17.29
N GLY A 348 10.21 -21.12 -18.10
CA GLY A 348 10.23 -20.08 -19.11
C GLY A 348 8.86 -19.52 -19.47
N PHE A 349 8.82 -18.27 -19.96
CA PHE A 349 7.62 -17.62 -20.49
C PHE A 349 7.97 -16.68 -21.66
N PRO A 350 7.04 -16.42 -22.61
CA PRO A 350 7.33 -15.62 -23.79
C PRO A 350 7.47 -14.12 -23.47
N GLU A 351 8.26 -13.41 -24.28
CA GLU A 351 8.63 -11.99 -24.09
C GLU A 351 7.44 -11.07 -23.76
N GLN A 352 6.34 -11.22 -24.49
CA GLN A 352 5.09 -10.46 -24.33
C GLN A 352 4.42 -10.62 -22.94
N SER A 353 4.78 -11.63 -22.15
CA SER A 353 4.26 -11.85 -20.80
C SER A 353 5.12 -11.24 -19.68
N LEU A 354 6.24 -10.57 -20.01
CA LEU A 354 7.19 -9.98 -19.06
C LEU A 354 6.50 -9.20 -17.92
N HIS A 355 5.71 -8.19 -18.28
CA HIS A 355 5.06 -7.30 -17.32
C HIS A 355 4.01 -8.02 -16.45
N LEU A 356 3.33 -9.04 -16.98
CA LEU A 356 2.35 -9.83 -16.24
C LEU A 356 3.01 -10.65 -15.12
N TYR A 357 4.10 -11.33 -15.43
CA TYR A 357 4.83 -12.13 -14.45
C TYR A 357 5.65 -11.26 -13.49
N ALA A 358 6.26 -10.18 -13.96
CA ALA A 358 6.92 -9.19 -13.11
C ALA A 358 5.94 -8.61 -12.07
N LYS A 359 4.73 -8.20 -12.47
CA LYS A 359 3.70 -7.67 -11.56
C LYS A 359 3.33 -8.67 -10.45
N LYS A 360 3.22 -9.97 -10.75
CA LYS A 360 2.98 -11.02 -9.75
C LYS A 360 4.13 -11.10 -8.73
N VAL A 361 5.37 -11.18 -9.22
CA VAL A 361 6.58 -11.36 -8.38
C VAL A 361 6.80 -10.15 -7.47
N ILE A 362 6.62 -8.93 -7.97
CA ILE A 362 6.74 -7.69 -7.19
C ILE A 362 5.64 -7.58 -6.13
N ASN A 363 4.39 -7.96 -6.47
CA ASN A 363 3.29 -7.98 -5.51
C ASN A 363 3.49 -9.02 -4.38
N SER A 364 4.32 -10.05 -4.58
CA SER A 364 4.78 -10.96 -3.52
C SER A 364 6.04 -10.49 -2.77
N GLY A 365 6.48 -9.25 -2.96
CA GLY A 365 7.62 -8.65 -2.23
C GLY A 365 9.02 -9.02 -2.78
N HIS A 366 9.11 -9.58 -3.98
CA HIS A 366 10.38 -9.93 -4.62
C HIS A 366 10.77 -8.92 -5.71
N LYS A 367 12.05 -8.54 -5.74
CA LYS A 367 12.64 -7.70 -6.78
C LYS A 367 12.95 -8.52 -8.04
N VAL A 368 12.79 -7.93 -9.21
CA VAL A 368 12.98 -8.59 -10.51
C VAL A 368 14.11 -7.91 -11.29
N VAL A 369 15.03 -8.69 -11.85
CA VAL A 369 16.11 -8.22 -12.74
C VAL A 369 15.86 -8.74 -14.16
N VAL A 370 15.68 -7.84 -15.12
CA VAL A 370 15.48 -8.17 -16.54
C VAL A 370 16.81 -8.09 -17.27
N ILE A 371 17.24 -9.23 -17.83
CA ILE A 371 18.49 -9.37 -18.57
C ILE A 371 18.17 -9.54 -20.05
N GLU A 372 18.63 -8.58 -20.85
CA GLU A 372 18.38 -8.49 -22.30
C GLU A 372 19.51 -9.11 -23.12
N GLN A 373 19.23 -9.34 -24.41
CA GLN A 373 20.26 -9.65 -25.40
C GLN A 373 20.76 -8.36 -26.06
N MET A 374 22.07 -8.12 -25.98
CA MET A 374 22.70 -6.86 -26.43
C MET A 374 23.23 -6.93 -27.87
N GLU A 375 23.25 -8.12 -28.49
CA GLU A 375 23.68 -8.34 -29.87
C GLU A 375 22.81 -9.41 -30.56
N THR A 376 22.63 -9.29 -31.87
CA THR A 376 21.97 -10.30 -32.72
C THR A 376 22.93 -11.45 -33.08
N PRO A 377 22.42 -12.59 -33.60
CA PRO A 377 23.29 -13.65 -34.14
C PRO A 377 24.21 -13.17 -35.28
N LYS A 378 23.73 -12.29 -36.18
CA LYS A 378 24.56 -11.68 -37.25
C LYS A 378 25.72 -10.87 -36.63
N GLU A 379 25.42 -10.04 -35.62
CA GLU A 379 26.41 -9.20 -34.90
C GLU A 379 27.45 -10.05 -34.14
N LEU A 380 27.04 -11.14 -33.45
CA LEU A 380 27.97 -12.07 -32.80
C LEU A 380 28.92 -12.74 -33.81
N GLU A 381 28.44 -13.07 -35.01
CA GLU A 381 29.30 -13.57 -36.08
C GLU A 381 30.29 -12.51 -36.59
N GLN A 382 29.85 -11.27 -36.79
CA GLN A 382 30.72 -10.16 -37.17
C GLN A 382 31.79 -9.91 -36.10
N ARG A 383 31.42 -9.89 -34.82
CA ARG A 383 32.35 -9.78 -33.68
C ARG A 383 33.38 -10.92 -33.65
N ASN A 384 32.97 -12.14 -34.01
CA ASN A 384 33.83 -13.32 -34.17
C ASN A 384 34.60 -13.40 -35.51
N LYS A 385 34.35 -12.48 -36.45
CA LYS A 385 35.12 -12.27 -37.70
C LYS A 385 36.18 -11.18 -37.50
N VAL A 386 35.89 -10.15 -36.70
CA VAL A 386 36.79 -9.02 -36.39
C VAL A 386 37.76 -9.32 -35.23
N SER A 387 37.33 -10.07 -34.21
CA SER A 387 38.19 -10.42 -33.07
C SER A 387 39.22 -11.49 -33.45
N SER A 388 40.50 -11.19 -33.18
CA SER A 388 41.64 -12.10 -33.31
C SER A 388 41.86 -13.01 -32.08
N GLY A 389 40.98 -12.93 -31.08
CA GLY A 389 41.01 -13.76 -29.87
C GLY A 389 40.23 -15.08 -29.98
N PRO A 390 40.06 -15.81 -28.86
CA PRO A 390 39.20 -16.99 -28.81
C PRO A 390 37.74 -16.60 -29.10
N LYS A 391 37.08 -17.33 -30.01
CA LYS A 391 35.72 -17.01 -30.47
C LYS A 391 34.67 -17.22 -29.38
N ASP A 392 33.84 -16.20 -29.15
CA ASP A 392 32.74 -16.23 -28.20
C ASP A 392 31.60 -17.12 -28.70
N LYS A 393 31.14 -18.01 -27.82
CA LYS A 393 30.10 -19.01 -28.12
C LYS A 393 28.70 -18.63 -27.62
N ALA A 394 28.53 -17.41 -27.09
CA ALA A 394 27.27 -16.95 -26.55
C ALA A 394 27.09 -15.45 -26.77
N ILE A 395 25.86 -15.08 -27.16
CA ILE A 395 25.41 -13.69 -27.29
C ILE A 395 25.62 -12.92 -25.96
N LYS A 396 26.15 -11.70 -26.05
CA LYS A 396 26.31 -10.75 -24.94
C LYS A 396 24.95 -10.42 -24.31
N ARG A 397 24.89 -10.46 -22.97
CA ARG A 397 23.71 -10.13 -22.17
C ARG A 397 24.09 -9.26 -20.98
N GLU A 398 23.28 -8.25 -20.71
CA GLU A 398 23.47 -7.30 -19.63
C GLU A 398 22.11 -6.97 -18.98
N VAL A 399 22.15 -6.39 -17.78
CA VAL A 399 20.94 -5.95 -17.07
C VAL A 399 20.40 -4.68 -17.75
N ASN A 400 19.12 -4.68 -18.11
CA ASN A 400 18.46 -3.54 -18.76
C ASN A 400 17.57 -2.76 -17.79
N GLU A 401 16.75 -3.48 -17.01
CA GLU A 401 15.84 -2.91 -16.02
C GLU A 401 15.81 -3.76 -14.74
N ILE A 402 15.62 -3.11 -13.59
CA ILE A 402 15.35 -3.76 -12.31
C ILE A 402 14.05 -3.17 -11.75
N TYR A 403 13.10 -4.04 -11.40
CA TYR A 403 11.81 -3.64 -10.83
C TYR A 403 11.73 -3.97 -9.34
N THR A 404 11.24 -3.01 -8.55
CA THR A 404 10.95 -3.17 -7.12
C THR A 404 9.49 -2.76 -6.84
N LYS A 405 9.03 -2.82 -5.57
CA LYS A 405 7.66 -2.40 -5.24
C LYS A 405 7.41 -0.92 -5.55
N GLY A 406 8.43 -0.05 -5.46
CA GLY A 406 8.35 1.38 -5.74
C GLY A 406 8.73 1.83 -7.16
N THR A 407 9.68 1.19 -7.86
CA THR A 407 10.28 1.74 -9.12
C THR A 407 9.57 1.35 -10.43
N ILE A 408 8.26 1.08 -10.38
CA ILE A 408 7.52 0.62 -11.56
C ILE A 408 7.23 1.78 -12.51
N LEU A 409 7.78 1.73 -13.74
CA LEU A 409 7.53 2.70 -14.82
C LEU A 409 6.45 2.28 -15.83
N HIS A 410 6.12 0.98 -15.91
CA HIS A 410 5.28 0.43 -16.98
C HIS A 410 3.79 0.44 -16.60
N ASP A 411 2.95 1.06 -17.43
CA ASP A 411 1.51 1.27 -17.15
C ASP A 411 0.76 -0.03 -16.82
N ASN A 412 1.05 -1.10 -17.57
CA ASN A 412 0.48 -2.44 -17.35
C ASN A 412 0.79 -3.00 -15.94
N MET A 413 1.88 -2.55 -15.31
CA MET A 413 2.34 -2.98 -13.98
C MET A 413 1.87 -2.05 -12.86
N LEU A 414 1.41 -0.85 -13.17
CA LEU A 414 0.96 0.14 -12.20
C LEU A 414 -0.49 -0.10 -11.71
N SER A 415 -0.88 0.67 -10.70
CA SER A 415 -2.25 0.92 -10.24
C SER A 415 -2.59 2.41 -10.45
N ALA A 416 -3.85 2.83 -10.29
CA ALA A 416 -4.22 4.24 -10.43
C ALA A 416 -3.53 5.15 -9.39
N GLU A 417 -3.32 4.61 -8.19
CA GLU A 417 -2.67 5.24 -7.04
C GLU A 417 -1.19 5.55 -7.28
N THR A 418 -0.67 6.53 -6.53
CA THR A 418 0.77 6.81 -6.38
C THR A 418 1.50 5.65 -5.72
N LYS A 419 2.74 5.38 -6.15
CA LYS A 419 3.63 4.43 -5.48
C LYS A 419 4.88 5.15 -5.00
N TYR A 420 4.78 5.77 -3.83
CA TYR A 420 5.87 6.54 -3.26
C TYR A 420 7.01 5.65 -2.78
N ILE A 421 8.23 6.08 -3.10
CA ILE A 421 9.46 5.68 -2.41
C ILE A 421 9.78 6.80 -1.41
N ILE A 422 10.16 6.45 -0.19
CA ILE A 422 10.71 7.40 0.78
C ILE A 422 12.10 6.95 1.20
N CYS A 423 13.08 7.84 1.07
CA CYS A 423 14.44 7.64 1.57
C CYS A 423 14.64 8.45 2.85
N PHE A 424 15.11 7.82 3.92
CA PHE A 424 15.39 8.48 5.20
C PHE A 424 16.88 8.45 5.53
N HIS A 425 17.38 9.55 6.09
CA HIS A 425 18.61 9.62 6.88
C HIS A 425 18.29 10.39 8.16
N PHE A 426 18.57 9.79 9.31
CA PHE A 426 18.39 10.43 10.61
C PHE A 426 19.65 11.25 10.92
N ASP A 427 19.53 12.34 11.64
CA ASP A 427 20.71 12.98 12.21
C ASP A 427 21.32 12.04 13.27
N ASP A 428 22.65 12.06 13.44
CA ASP A 428 23.29 11.31 14.52
C ASP A 428 22.84 11.90 15.87
N ILE A 429 22.59 11.06 16.87
CA ILE A 429 22.13 11.52 18.18
C ILE A 429 23.25 12.33 18.83
N GLU A 430 23.04 13.64 18.96
CA GLU A 430 23.91 14.47 19.80
C GLU A 430 23.65 14.13 21.27
N ASP A 431 24.54 13.30 21.84
CA ASP A 431 24.68 13.13 23.29
C ASP A 431 25.21 14.44 23.90
N ILE A 432 24.34 15.47 23.96
CA ILE A 432 24.58 16.71 24.68
C ILE A 432 24.75 16.34 26.15
N GLY A 433 25.99 16.46 26.64
CA GLY A 433 26.46 15.78 27.84
C GLY A 433 25.87 16.25 29.16
N ASP A 434 26.29 15.55 30.23
CA ASP A 434 25.83 15.64 31.63
C ASP A 434 25.36 17.04 32.09
N ASP A 435 24.07 17.30 31.98
CA ASP A 435 23.37 18.32 32.77
C ASP A 435 22.00 17.78 33.21
N ASN A 436 21.58 18.09 34.44
CA ASN A 436 20.48 17.38 35.13
C ASN A 436 19.07 17.90 34.75
N THR A 437 18.86 18.21 33.47
CA THR A 437 17.56 18.51 32.87
C THR A 437 17.23 17.41 31.87
N GLY A 438 16.12 16.68 32.09
CA GLY A 438 15.80 15.46 31.35
C GLY A 438 15.80 15.66 29.82
N SER A 439 16.89 15.21 29.18
CA SER A 439 17.14 15.45 27.75
C SER A 439 16.13 14.69 26.89
N GLN A 440 15.42 15.42 26.03
CA GLN A 440 14.42 14.85 25.13
C GLN A 440 15.13 14.20 23.94
N THR A 441 14.81 12.94 23.64
CA THR A 441 15.43 12.21 22.52
C THR A 441 14.82 12.65 21.19
N HIS A 442 15.16 13.86 20.75
CA HIS A 442 14.83 14.37 19.42
C HIS A 442 15.37 13.42 18.34
N CYS A 443 14.53 13.04 17.39
CA CYS A 443 14.90 12.16 16.29
C CYS A 443 14.67 12.91 14.99
N ASN A 444 15.57 13.86 14.73
CA ASN A 444 15.52 14.69 13.54
C ASN A 444 15.91 13.86 12.31
N PHE A 445 15.29 14.13 11.17
CA PHE A 445 15.61 13.41 9.92
C PHE A 445 15.41 14.23 8.67
N GLY A 446 16.33 14.05 7.73
CA GLY A 446 16.20 14.45 6.34
C GLY A 446 15.60 13.30 5.52
N PHE A 447 14.70 13.64 4.59
CA PHE A 447 14.03 12.64 3.78
C PHE A 447 13.79 13.09 2.33
N VAL A 448 13.65 12.10 1.45
CA VAL A 448 13.35 12.28 0.03
C VAL A 448 12.12 11.47 -0.31
N VAL A 449 11.07 12.12 -0.80
CA VAL A 449 9.85 11.51 -1.33
C VAL A 449 9.94 11.47 -2.85
N SER A 450 9.64 10.34 -3.48
CA SER A 450 9.53 10.27 -4.94
C SER A 450 8.41 9.34 -5.43
N ASP A 451 7.69 9.75 -6.47
CA ASP A 451 6.92 8.83 -7.33
C ASP A 451 7.65 8.75 -8.68
N VAL A 452 8.32 7.61 -8.89
CA VAL A 452 9.15 7.34 -10.07
C VAL A 452 8.33 7.31 -11.37
N ALA A 453 7.04 6.96 -11.30
CA ALA A 453 6.16 6.93 -12.48
C ALA A 453 5.77 8.33 -12.97
N THR A 454 5.86 9.36 -12.11
CA THR A 454 5.59 10.77 -12.47
C THR A 454 6.85 11.66 -12.48
N SER A 455 8.02 11.13 -12.12
CA SER A 455 9.25 11.89 -11.83
C SER A 455 9.05 13.02 -10.81
N TYR A 456 8.06 12.87 -9.93
CA TYR A 456 7.95 13.69 -8.74
C TYR A 456 9.10 13.34 -7.78
N ILE A 457 9.89 14.33 -7.41
CA ILE A 457 10.93 14.24 -6.39
C ILE A 457 10.78 15.46 -5.48
N ALA A 458 10.68 15.24 -4.18
CA ALA A 458 10.66 16.31 -3.20
C ALA A 458 11.50 15.97 -1.98
N VAL A 459 12.14 16.98 -1.40
CA VAL A 459 13.04 16.86 -0.25
C VAL A 459 12.49 17.62 0.95
N GLY A 460 12.66 17.08 2.15
CA GLY A 460 12.16 17.67 3.38
C GLY A 460 13.01 17.31 4.60
N TYR A 461 12.77 18.03 5.69
CA TYR A 461 13.43 17.88 6.98
C TYR A 461 12.39 17.98 8.09
N CYS A 462 12.45 17.10 9.09
CA CYS A 462 11.54 17.05 10.24
C CYS A 462 12.30 17.01 11.56
N ASN A 463 11.75 17.68 12.57
CA ASN A 463 12.28 17.76 13.94
C ASN A 463 11.33 17.01 14.87
N ASP A 464 11.42 15.68 14.88
CA ASP A 464 10.40 14.84 15.49
C ASP A 464 10.67 14.55 16.98
N ASP A 465 9.65 14.74 17.82
CA ASP A 465 9.73 14.53 19.27
C ASP A 465 9.59 13.04 19.64
N GLU A 466 9.67 12.70 20.93
CA GLU A 466 9.58 11.32 21.44
C GLU A 466 8.30 10.57 21.00
N SER A 467 7.21 11.29 20.67
CA SER A 467 5.96 10.69 20.19
C SER A 467 5.98 10.32 18.69
N ARG A 468 7.03 10.73 17.96
CA ARG A 468 7.31 10.42 16.55
C ARG A 468 6.14 10.77 15.60
N ILE A 469 5.40 11.85 15.89
CA ILE A 469 4.18 12.22 15.17
C ILE A 469 4.47 12.76 13.77
N GLU A 470 5.60 13.46 13.54
CA GLU A 470 5.93 13.94 12.19
C GLU A 470 6.20 12.74 11.26
N LEU A 471 7.03 11.78 11.69
CA LEU A 471 7.30 10.53 10.99
C LEU A 471 6.02 9.71 10.74
N ARG A 472 5.22 9.48 11.78
CA ARG A 472 3.96 8.72 11.68
C ARG A 472 3.00 9.40 10.68
N THR A 473 2.92 10.73 10.69
CA THR A 473 2.05 11.50 9.79
C THR A 473 2.53 11.46 8.34
N LEU A 474 3.85 11.61 8.10
CA LEU A 474 4.45 11.45 6.77
C LEU A 474 4.14 10.08 6.17
N LEU A 475 4.30 9.01 6.96
CA LEU A 475 4.03 7.63 6.54
C LEU A 475 2.53 7.40 6.27
N ALA A 476 1.63 7.91 7.12
CA ALA A 476 0.18 7.78 6.97
C ALA A 476 -0.39 8.59 5.80
N GLN A 477 0.13 9.80 5.56
CA GLN A 477 -0.28 10.61 4.41
C GLN A 477 0.18 9.99 3.08
N LEU A 478 1.43 9.49 3.00
CA LEU A 478 1.99 9.01 1.74
C LEU A 478 1.67 7.55 1.42
N CYS A 479 1.48 6.68 2.42
CA CYS A 479 1.37 5.22 2.25
C CYS A 479 2.48 4.66 1.33
N PRO A 480 3.77 4.74 1.71
CA PRO A 480 4.89 4.37 0.84
C PRO A 480 4.80 2.92 0.35
N ALA A 481 5.14 2.72 -0.92
CA ALA A 481 5.27 1.40 -1.53
C ALA A 481 6.60 0.73 -1.14
N GLU A 482 7.65 1.54 -0.94
CA GLU A 482 9.00 1.11 -0.58
C GLU A 482 9.68 2.17 0.31
N ILE A 483 10.42 1.73 1.33
CA ILE A 483 11.19 2.62 2.23
C ILE A 483 12.68 2.27 2.12
N LEU A 484 13.50 3.29 1.90
CA LEU A 484 14.95 3.22 1.80
C LEU A 484 15.60 3.80 3.06
N TYR A 485 16.59 3.10 3.61
CA TYR A 485 17.33 3.58 4.78
C TYR A 485 18.74 2.98 4.88
N CYS A 486 19.63 3.66 5.61
CA CYS A 486 20.97 3.18 5.93
C CYS A 486 20.94 2.28 7.17
N SER A 487 21.42 1.03 7.08
CA SER A 487 21.32 0.04 8.16
C SER A 487 21.99 0.43 9.48
N LYS A 488 22.92 1.38 9.44
CA LYS A 488 23.71 1.85 10.59
C LYS A 488 23.14 3.07 11.31
N ASN A 489 22.14 3.73 10.72
CA ASN A 489 21.68 5.07 11.11
C ASN A 489 20.18 5.10 11.54
N VAL A 490 19.47 3.96 11.52
CA VAL A 490 18.06 3.91 11.96
C VAL A 490 17.91 3.29 13.35
N ASN A 491 17.21 3.99 14.23
CA ASN A 491 16.81 3.52 15.55
C ASN A 491 15.88 2.28 15.45
N LYS A 492 16.04 1.31 16.37
CA LYS A 492 15.19 0.11 16.51
C LYS A 492 13.70 0.44 16.62
N GLU A 493 13.35 1.55 17.28
CA GLU A 493 11.97 2.04 17.41
C GLU A 493 11.37 2.37 16.04
N VAL A 494 12.10 3.15 15.24
CA VAL A 494 11.73 3.52 13.86
C VAL A 494 11.62 2.27 12.97
N LEU A 495 12.50 1.28 13.14
CA LEU A 495 12.39 0.00 12.45
C LEU A 495 11.15 -0.81 12.88
N SER A 496 10.62 -0.63 14.09
CA SER A 496 9.33 -1.20 14.50
C SER A 496 8.19 -0.46 13.81
N ILE A 497 8.19 0.89 13.84
CA ILE A 497 7.20 1.72 13.14
C ILE A 497 7.12 1.33 11.66
N PHE A 498 8.26 1.24 10.96
CA PHE A 498 8.33 0.85 9.54
C PHE A 498 7.74 -0.55 9.24
N LYS A 499 7.88 -1.52 10.16
CA LYS A 499 7.32 -2.87 10.00
C LYS A 499 5.81 -2.92 10.25
N ASN A 500 5.29 -2.03 11.10
CA ASN A 500 3.90 -2.05 11.56
C ASN A 500 2.94 -1.18 10.71
N ILE A 501 3.41 -0.58 9.61
CA ILE A 501 2.58 0.19 8.67
C ILE A 501 1.55 -0.74 7.98
N PRO A 502 0.24 -0.42 7.99
CA PRO A 502 -0.81 -1.27 7.39
C PRO A 502 -0.60 -1.64 5.91
N ALA A 503 -0.02 -0.74 5.11
CA ALA A 503 0.30 -0.96 3.69
C ALA A 503 1.53 -1.85 3.43
N CYS A 504 2.25 -2.26 4.49
CA CYS A 504 3.45 -3.10 4.49
C CYS A 504 4.45 -2.75 3.36
N PRO A 505 5.16 -1.61 3.42
CA PRO A 505 6.14 -1.22 2.40
C PRO A 505 7.23 -2.29 2.20
N GLU A 506 7.81 -2.35 1.00
CA GLU A 506 9.08 -3.07 0.84
C GLU A 506 10.17 -2.31 1.60
N LEU A 507 10.80 -2.94 2.59
CA LEU A 507 11.89 -2.35 3.36
C LEU A 507 13.23 -2.65 2.69
N THR A 508 13.89 -1.60 2.18
CA THR A 508 15.16 -1.69 1.46
C THR A 508 16.28 -1.04 2.27
N SER A 509 16.97 -1.88 3.04
CA SER A 509 18.21 -1.54 3.74
C SER A 509 19.38 -1.36 2.77
N VAL A 510 20.19 -0.33 2.98
CA VAL A 510 21.46 -0.10 2.27
C VAL A 510 22.62 -0.11 3.27
N ASN A 511 23.71 -0.82 2.95
CA ASN A 511 24.83 -1.09 3.88
C ASN A 511 25.63 0.16 4.31
N SER A 512 25.60 1.21 3.50
CA SER A 512 26.08 2.56 3.81
C SER A 512 25.46 3.54 2.82
N PHE A 513 25.01 4.69 3.29
CA PHE A 513 24.85 5.86 2.43
C PHE A 513 26.22 6.53 2.21
N PRO A 514 26.38 7.36 1.17
CA PRO A 514 27.50 8.31 1.07
C PRO A 514 27.47 9.32 2.24
N ASN A 515 28.63 9.81 2.66
CA ASN A 515 28.71 10.93 3.60
C ASN A 515 28.36 12.26 2.91
N ILE A 516 28.33 13.37 3.67
CA ILE A 516 27.90 14.70 3.16
C ILE A 516 28.69 15.11 1.90
N ILE A 517 30.03 14.99 1.94
CA ILE A 517 30.92 15.36 0.83
C ILE A 517 30.64 14.48 -0.39
N ALA A 518 30.65 13.15 -0.22
CA ALA A 518 30.36 12.22 -1.31
C ALA A 518 28.94 12.39 -1.86
N SER A 519 27.97 12.79 -1.03
CA SER A 519 26.59 13.07 -1.45
C SER A 519 26.51 14.33 -2.32
N LEU A 520 27.24 15.39 -1.97
CA LEU A 520 27.39 16.58 -2.82
C LEU A 520 28.10 16.23 -4.13
N ASP A 521 29.16 15.41 -4.09
CA ASP A 521 29.80 14.88 -5.30
C ASP A 521 28.85 14.04 -6.16
N GLU A 522 27.90 13.31 -5.56
CA GLU A 522 26.86 12.60 -6.31
C GLU A 522 25.82 13.55 -6.93
N VAL A 523 25.44 14.65 -6.27
CA VAL A 523 24.57 15.69 -6.84
C VAL A 523 25.23 16.39 -8.03
N ASN A 524 26.49 16.80 -7.87
CA ASN A 524 27.26 17.55 -8.87
C ASN A 524 27.53 16.78 -10.17
N LYS A 525 27.24 15.47 -10.23
CA LYS A 525 27.34 14.63 -11.45
C LYS A 525 26.11 14.72 -12.37
N TYR A 526 24.99 15.26 -11.89
CA TYR A 526 23.73 15.37 -12.66
C TYR A 526 23.22 16.80 -12.81
N PHE A 527 23.58 17.69 -11.88
CA PHE A 527 23.15 19.09 -11.88
C PHE A 527 24.35 20.04 -11.94
N GLU A 528 24.36 20.98 -12.88
CA GLU A 528 25.42 22.00 -13.02
C GLU A 528 25.44 22.99 -11.85
N ASN A 529 24.28 23.22 -11.24
CA ASN A 529 24.09 24.01 -10.03
C ASN A 529 23.19 23.21 -9.07
N ILE A 530 23.42 23.33 -7.76
CA ILE A 530 22.59 22.64 -6.75
C ILE A 530 21.13 23.12 -6.88
N PRO A 531 20.14 22.22 -7.03
CA PRO A 531 18.73 22.60 -7.09
C PRO A 531 18.28 23.37 -5.84
N LYS A 532 17.51 24.45 -6.02
CA LYS A 532 17.11 25.37 -4.93
C LYS A 532 16.48 24.69 -3.71
N ALA A 533 15.78 23.57 -3.92
CA ALA A 533 15.19 22.76 -2.84
C ALA A 533 16.25 22.09 -1.93
N LEU A 534 17.41 21.71 -2.49
CA LEU A 534 18.56 21.20 -1.72
C LEU A 534 19.44 22.34 -1.20
N GLU A 535 19.54 23.46 -1.93
CA GLU A 535 20.33 24.63 -1.50
C GLU A 535 19.78 25.28 -0.23
N ALA A 536 18.45 25.32 -0.05
CA ALA A 536 17.83 25.80 1.18
C ALA A 536 17.96 24.83 2.37
N TYR A 537 18.28 23.56 2.12
CA TYR A 537 18.59 22.56 3.17
C TYR A 537 20.10 22.28 3.28
N LYS A 538 20.94 23.25 2.88
CA LYS A 538 22.41 23.09 2.83
C LYS A 538 23.07 22.95 4.20
N GLU A 539 22.39 23.34 5.27
CA GLU A 539 22.85 23.19 6.66
C GLU A 539 22.39 21.85 7.27
N GLN A 540 21.31 21.27 6.75
CA GLN A 540 20.70 20.02 7.22
C GLN A 540 21.36 18.81 6.53
N ASN A 541 22.50 18.40 7.07
CA ASN A 541 23.35 17.31 6.57
C ASN A 541 22.58 16.02 6.20
N SER A 542 21.58 15.63 6.99
CA SER A 542 20.74 14.45 6.72
C SER A 542 19.93 14.55 5.43
N VAL A 543 19.45 15.73 5.01
CA VAL A 543 18.72 15.89 3.74
C VAL A 543 19.65 15.58 2.56
N ILE A 544 20.88 16.10 2.62
CA ILE A 544 21.93 15.86 1.63
C ILE A 544 22.30 14.37 1.59
N CYS A 545 22.53 13.73 2.75
CA CYS A 545 22.85 12.31 2.83
C CYS A 545 21.70 11.39 2.37
N ALA A 546 20.45 11.72 2.69
CA ALA A 546 19.28 11.00 2.20
C ALA A 546 19.16 11.09 0.67
N PHE A 547 19.46 12.25 0.08
CA PHE A 547 19.48 12.45 -1.37
C PHE A 547 20.65 11.74 -2.06
N GLY A 548 21.86 11.77 -1.47
CA GLY A 548 23.00 10.97 -1.93
C GLY A 548 22.71 9.46 -1.92
N GLY A 549 22.11 8.96 -0.83
CA GLY A 549 21.64 7.58 -0.72
C GLY A 549 20.60 7.21 -1.78
N PHE A 550 19.66 8.13 -2.06
CA PHE A 550 18.64 7.96 -3.11
C PHE A 550 19.25 7.90 -4.52
N ILE A 551 20.23 8.77 -4.86
CA ILE A 551 20.98 8.71 -6.13
C ILE A 551 21.69 7.35 -6.28
N VAL A 552 22.40 6.91 -5.23
CA VAL A 552 23.11 5.62 -5.24
C VAL A 552 22.13 4.46 -5.44
N TYR A 553 20.93 4.52 -4.85
CA TYR A 553 19.91 3.52 -5.06
C TYR A 553 19.35 3.53 -6.50
N LEU A 554 18.98 4.69 -7.04
CA LEU A 554 18.51 4.81 -8.43
C LEU A 554 19.57 4.33 -9.44
N ARG A 555 20.86 4.55 -9.16
CA ARG A 555 21.97 4.03 -9.96
C ARG A 555 22.07 2.51 -9.90
N SER A 556 21.85 1.91 -8.73
CA SER A 556 21.81 0.44 -8.58
C SER A 556 20.70 -0.23 -9.41
N LEU A 557 19.65 0.53 -9.76
CA LEU A 557 18.50 0.09 -10.56
C LEU A 557 18.55 0.56 -12.03
N LEU A 558 19.62 1.25 -12.46
CA LEU A 558 19.78 1.83 -13.80
C LEU A 558 18.70 2.86 -14.16
N LEU A 559 18.28 3.67 -13.18
CA LEU A 559 17.26 4.72 -13.30
C LEU A 559 17.82 6.14 -13.08
N ASP A 560 18.99 6.29 -12.47
CA ASP A 560 19.64 7.58 -12.18
C ASP A 560 19.69 8.52 -13.38
N LYS A 561 20.30 8.09 -14.50
CA LYS A 561 20.41 8.89 -15.73
C LYS A 561 19.08 9.10 -16.45
N LYS A 562 18.10 8.21 -16.22
CA LYS A 562 16.78 8.26 -16.86
C LYS A 562 15.90 9.33 -16.21
N LEU A 563 15.95 9.44 -14.87
CA LEU A 563 15.12 10.33 -14.06
C LEU A 563 15.79 11.70 -13.82
N LEU A 564 17.03 11.71 -13.29
CA LEU A 564 17.63 12.93 -12.73
C LEU A 564 17.87 14.03 -13.77
N LYS A 565 18.07 13.67 -15.04
CA LYS A 565 18.27 14.60 -16.16
C LYS A 565 17.06 15.51 -16.43
N PHE A 566 15.85 15.04 -16.14
CA PHE A 566 14.59 15.72 -16.45
C PHE A 566 13.68 15.93 -15.23
N CYS A 567 14.15 15.59 -14.03
CA CYS A 567 13.38 15.78 -12.81
C CYS A 567 13.42 17.23 -12.32
N LYS A 568 12.37 17.63 -11.60
CA LYS A 568 12.31 18.89 -10.85
C LYS A 568 12.21 18.53 -9.38
N ILE A 569 13.15 19.01 -8.56
CA ILE A 569 13.13 18.80 -7.12
C ILE A 569 12.28 19.90 -6.47
N GLU A 570 11.17 19.53 -5.86
CA GLU A 570 10.31 20.43 -5.08
C GLU A 570 10.60 20.31 -3.57
N PHE A 571 10.06 21.24 -2.77
CA PHE A 571 10.09 21.14 -1.30
C PHE A 571 8.95 20.24 -0.80
N TYR A 572 9.25 19.31 0.11
CA TYR A 572 8.24 18.59 0.88
C TYR A 572 8.09 19.18 2.28
N ASP A 573 7.22 20.17 2.40
CA ASP A 573 6.66 20.57 3.68
C ASP A 573 5.49 19.63 4.04
N LEU A 574 5.60 18.96 5.18
CA LEU A 574 4.64 17.98 5.71
C LEU A 574 3.33 18.61 6.21
N PHE A 575 3.38 19.86 6.67
CA PHE A 575 2.24 20.51 7.34
C PHE A 575 1.74 21.76 6.63
N LYS A 576 2.60 22.50 5.92
CA LYS A 576 2.25 23.72 5.15
C LYS A 576 1.40 24.68 5.97
N LYS A 577 1.89 24.94 7.20
CA LYS A 577 1.16 25.45 8.36
C LYS A 577 0.36 26.72 8.08
N ASP A 578 0.81 27.56 7.14
CA ASP A 578 0.16 28.82 6.77
C ASP A 578 -1.03 28.68 5.80
N ASN A 579 -1.18 27.53 5.12
CA ASN A 579 -2.12 27.37 3.99
C ASN A 579 -3.13 26.21 4.16
N TYR A 580 -2.81 25.19 4.96
CA TYR A 580 -3.58 23.94 5.02
C TYR A 580 -3.89 23.51 6.46
N MET A 581 -5.06 22.90 6.66
CA MET A 581 -5.48 22.34 7.94
C MET A 581 -4.67 21.08 8.24
N VAL A 582 -4.10 21.01 9.44
CA VAL A 582 -3.28 19.88 9.86
C VAL A 582 -4.15 18.68 10.24
N LEU A 583 -3.85 17.54 9.61
CA LEU A 583 -4.37 16.22 9.94
C LEU A 583 -3.17 15.29 10.20
N ASP A 584 -3.00 14.87 11.46
CA ASP A 584 -1.96 13.92 11.86
C ASP A 584 -2.37 12.46 11.61
N ALA A 585 -1.42 11.53 11.77
CA ALA A 585 -1.66 10.09 11.60
C ALA A 585 -2.83 9.58 12.44
N THR A 586 -2.95 10.07 13.67
CA THR A 586 -4.02 9.73 14.62
C THR A 586 -5.37 10.16 14.05
N ALA A 587 -5.53 11.41 13.60
CA ALA A 587 -6.73 11.91 12.93
C ALA A 587 -7.06 11.16 11.62
N LEU A 588 -6.08 10.93 10.76
CA LEU A 588 -6.25 10.21 9.48
C LEU A 588 -6.81 8.79 9.68
N LYS A 589 -6.34 8.07 10.72
CA LYS A 589 -6.81 6.74 11.10
C LYS A 589 -8.17 6.78 11.80
N HIS A 590 -8.33 7.61 12.84
CA HIS A 590 -9.54 7.66 13.67
C HIS A 590 -10.80 8.12 12.91
N LEU A 591 -10.63 8.96 11.89
CA LEU A 591 -11.71 9.51 11.05
C LEU A 591 -11.90 8.74 9.72
N GLU A 592 -11.12 7.67 9.48
CA GLU A 592 -11.20 6.79 8.30
C GLU A 592 -11.11 7.57 6.98
N ILE A 593 -10.12 8.46 6.91
CA ILE A 593 -10.01 9.45 5.84
C ILE A 593 -9.56 8.81 4.53
N LEU A 594 -8.53 7.95 4.59
CA LEU A 594 -7.97 7.25 3.44
C LEU A 594 -8.40 5.77 3.39
N GLU A 595 -8.33 5.11 4.54
CA GLU A 595 -8.55 3.68 4.76
C GLU A 595 -9.45 3.50 6.00
N THR A 596 -10.24 2.43 6.03
CA THR A 596 -11.03 2.00 7.21
C THR A 596 -10.14 1.34 8.27
N GLN A 597 -10.65 1.08 9.48
CA GLN A 597 -9.85 0.32 10.49
C GLN A 597 -9.41 -1.08 10.01
N SER A 598 -10.05 -1.65 8.97
CA SER A 598 -9.66 -2.93 8.38
C SER A 598 -8.59 -2.82 7.29
N GLY A 599 -8.04 -1.62 7.04
CA GLY A 599 -7.04 -1.38 6.00
C GLY A 599 -7.59 -1.45 4.57
N GLU A 600 -8.90 -1.29 4.36
CA GLU A 600 -9.49 -1.15 3.03
C GLU A 600 -9.69 0.34 2.70
N THR A 601 -9.28 0.76 1.51
CA THR A 601 -9.61 2.11 0.99
C THR A 601 -11.10 2.26 0.69
N LYS A 602 -11.82 1.16 0.52
CA LYS A 602 -13.25 1.14 0.22
C LYS A 602 -14.10 1.55 1.44
N ASN A 603 -15.11 2.37 1.22
CA ASN A 603 -15.94 3.01 2.23
C ASN A 603 -15.20 3.99 3.16
N SER A 604 -13.98 4.44 2.83
CA SER A 604 -13.35 5.58 3.51
C SER A 604 -13.98 6.91 3.07
N LEU A 605 -13.62 8.03 3.72
CA LEU A 605 -14.01 9.35 3.24
C LEU A 605 -13.47 9.61 1.82
N TYR A 606 -12.24 9.20 1.53
CA TYR A 606 -11.65 9.28 0.20
C TYR A 606 -12.44 8.47 -0.82
N ASP A 607 -12.91 7.24 -0.54
CA ASP A 607 -13.78 6.51 -1.47
C ASP A 607 -15.13 7.21 -1.65
N TYR A 608 -15.78 7.74 -0.60
CA TYR A 608 -17.02 8.52 -0.76
C TYR A 608 -16.82 9.71 -1.73
N VAL A 609 -15.80 10.54 -1.45
CA VAL A 609 -15.51 11.77 -2.20
C VAL A 609 -14.96 11.51 -3.61
N ASN A 610 -14.14 10.47 -3.79
CA ASN A 610 -13.43 10.22 -5.04
C ASN A 610 -14.36 9.69 -6.12
N LYS A 611 -14.84 10.61 -6.96
CA LYS A 611 -15.63 10.32 -8.18
C LYS A 611 -14.98 10.96 -9.41
N THR A 612 -13.65 11.10 -9.40
CA THR A 612 -12.86 11.62 -10.52
C THR A 612 -12.96 10.70 -11.74
N CYS A 613 -12.65 11.23 -12.92
CA CYS A 613 -12.68 10.48 -14.18
C CYS A 613 -11.29 10.01 -14.63
N THR A 614 -10.22 10.59 -14.07
CA THR A 614 -8.82 10.31 -14.42
C THR A 614 -8.00 9.88 -13.20
N ASN A 615 -6.90 9.16 -13.45
CA ASN A 615 -5.96 8.74 -12.40
C ASN A 615 -5.23 9.94 -11.76
N PHE A 616 -4.82 10.92 -12.56
CA PHE A 616 -4.10 12.11 -12.05
C PHE A 616 -5.03 13.02 -11.24
N GLY A 617 -6.31 13.13 -11.64
CA GLY A 617 -7.37 13.69 -10.80
C GLY A 617 -7.54 12.94 -9.47
N ALA A 618 -7.57 11.60 -9.47
CA ALA A 618 -7.66 10.81 -8.24
C ALA A 618 -6.44 11.04 -7.31
N ARG A 619 -5.23 11.12 -7.86
CA ARG A 619 -4.00 11.47 -7.11
C ARG A 619 -4.08 12.88 -6.51
N ASN A 620 -4.61 13.85 -7.24
CA ASN A 620 -4.84 15.21 -6.74
C ASN A 620 -5.92 15.24 -5.64
N MET A 621 -7.03 14.49 -5.81
CA MET A 621 -8.09 14.36 -4.81
C MET A 621 -7.55 13.79 -3.48
N ARG A 622 -6.69 12.76 -3.53
CA ARG A 622 -6.05 12.20 -2.34
C ARG A 622 -5.22 13.25 -1.59
N ARG A 623 -4.51 14.13 -2.31
CA ARG A 623 -3.76 15.26 -1.72
C ARG A 623 -4.70 16.30 -1.08
N TRP A 624 -5.81 16.65 -1.74
CA TRP A 624 -6.79 17.61 -1.20
C TRP A 624 -7.49 17.10 0.07
N VAL A 625 -7.79 15.81 0.13
CA VAL A 625 -8.43 15.19 1.30
C VAL A 625 -7.47 15.07 2.50
N CYS A 626 -6.17 14.81 2.27
CA CYS A 626 -5.13 14.86 3.32
C CYS A 626 -4.79 16.29 3.77
N SER A 627 -5.02 17.29 2.92
CA SER A 627 -4.67 18.70 3.19
C SER A 627 -5.81 19.63 2.76
N PRO A 628 -6.85 19.80 3.59
CA PRO A 628 -7.87 20.83 3.41
C PRO A 628 -7.27 22.23 3.56
N LEU A 629 -7.93 23.27 3.03
CA LEU A 629 -7.41 24.64 3.00
C LEU A 629 -7.72 25.44 4.27
N LEU A 630 -6.94 26.48 4.54
CA LEU A 630 -7.24 27.51 5.55
C LEU A 630 -7.77 28.83 4.94
N ASN A 631 -7.38 29.15 3.70
CA ASN A 631 -7.78 30.41 3.05
C ASN A 631 -9.22 30.32 2.53
N CYS A 632 -10.11 31.17 3.07
CA CYS A 632 -11.54 31.18 2.74
C CYS A 632 -11.83 31.50 1.27
N ASP A 633 -11.03 32.36 0.63
CA ASP A 633 -11.26 32.79 -0.76
C ASP A 633 -11.05 31.62 -1.73
N LYS A 634 -9.95 30.89 -1.59
CA LYS A 634 -9.65 29.66 -2.35
C LYS A 634 -10.70 28.58 -2.12
N ILE A 635 -11.29 28.48 -0.92
CA ILE A 635 -12.37 27.52 -0.65
C ILE A 635 -13.68 27.95 -1.33
N ASN A 636 -14.05 29.23 -1.22
CA ASN A 636 -15.22 29.77 -1.92
C ASN A 636 -15.09 29.65 -3.44
N GLN A 637 -13.93 29.94 -4.02
CA GLN A 637 -13.63 29.71 -5.44
C GLN A 637 -13.89 28.26 -5.87
N ARG A 638 -13.56 27.25 -5.04
CA ARG A 638 -13.93 25.85 -5.32
C ARG A 638 -15.44 25.65 -5.25
N LEU A 639 -16.09 26.14 -4.18
CA LEU A 639 -17.53 26.01 -3.97
C LEU A 639 -18.36 26.67 -5.09
N ASP A 640 -17.91 27.79 -5.66
CA ASP A 640 -18.56 28.45 -6.78
C ASP A 640 -18.56 27.57 -8.04
N VAL A 641 -17.43 26.94 -8.36
CA VAL A 641 -17.35 25.98 -9.49
C VAL A 641 -18.21 24.75 -9.23
N VAL A 642 -18.20 24.22 -8.00
CA VAL A 642 -19.03 23.07 -7.62
C VAL A 642 -20.52 23.40 -7.70
N GLU A 643 -20.94 24.59 -7.27
CA GLU A 643 -22.33 25.04 -7.36
C GLU A 643 -22.77 25.28 -8.80
N PHE A 644 -21.94 25.93 -9.62
CA PHE A 644 -22.21 26.13 -11.05
C PHE A 644 -22.36 24.80 -11.79
N LEU A 645 -21.46 23.84 -11.57
CA LEU A 645 -21.56 22.50 -12.15
C LEU A 645 -22.75 21.68 -11.60
N ARG A 646 -23.17 21.92 -10.35
CA ARG A 646 -24.38 21.29 -9.76
C ARG A 646 -25.67 21.82 -10.38
N LYS A 647 -25.72 23.10 -10.77
CA LYS A 647 -26.83 23.69 -11.54
C LYS A 647 -26.82 23.20 -12.99
N ASN A 648 -25.63 23.12 -13.59
CA ASN A 648 -25.44 22.83 -15.01
C ASN A 648 -25.03 21.36 -15.27
N ASP A 649 -25.91 20.41 -14.96
CA ASP A 649 -25.65 18.97 -15.10
C ASP A 649 -25.24 18.54 -16.53
N HIS A 650 -25.70 19.28 -17.55
CA HIS A 650 -25.28 19.03 -18.94
C HIS A 650 -23.78 19.29 -19.16
N ILE A 651 -23.22 20.34 -18.53
CA ILE A 651 -21.77 20.65 -18.56
C ILE A 651 -21.00 19.60 -17.74
N LEU A 652 -21.50 19.27 -16.54
CA LEU A 652 -20.93 18.23 -15.69
C LEU A 652 -20.85 16.87 -16.42
N SER A 653 -21.91 16.50 -17.13
CA SER A 653 -21.96 15.29 -17.95
C SER A 653 -21.00 15.35 -19.14
N LEU A 654 -20.89 16.48 -19.84
CA LEU A 654 -19.94 16.68 -20.95
C LEU A 654 -18.49 16.53 -20.48
N ILE A 655 -18.11 17.22 -19.40
CA ILE A 655 -16.78 17.12 -18.77
C ILE A 655 -16.48 15.66 -18.43
N ARG A 656 -17.39 14.96 -17.75
CA ARG A 656 -17.22 13.56 -17.33
C ARG A 656 -17.11 12.60 -18.51
N LEU A 657 -17.81 12.84 -19.61
CA LEU A 657 -17.73 12.01 -20.83
C LEU A 657 -16.42 12.22 -21.59
N LYS A 658 -15.85 13.43 -21.58
CA LYS A 658 -14.54 13.74 -22.18
C LYS A 658 -13.40 13.20 -21.31
N LEU A 659 -13.37 13.54 -20.02
CA LEU A 659 -12.29 13.13 -19.10
C LEU A 659 -12.14 11.60 -19.00
N LYS A 660 -13.24 10.83 -19.03
CA LYS A 660 -13.19 9.35 -19.01
C LYS A 660 -12.49 8.70 -20.21
N LYS A 661 -12.21 9.43 -21.28
CA LYS A 661 -11.45 8.93 -22.44
C LYS A 661 -9.95 9.18 -22.32
N LEU A 662 -9.52 10.06 -21.41
CA LEU A 662 -8.13 10.50 -21.34
C LEU A 662 -7.23 9.39 -20.76
N PRO A 663 -6.01 9.21 -21.29
CA PRO A 663 -4.99 8.37 -20.67
C PRO A 663 -4.42 9.05 -19.41
N ASP A 664 -3.53 8.35 -18.71
CA ASP A 664 -2.80 8.91 -17.56
C ASP A 664 -1.69 9.88 -18.03
N ILE A 665 -2.09 11.08 -18.49
CA ILE A 665 -1.20 12.05 -19.15
C ILE A 665 -0.02 12.50 -18.29
N GLU A 666 -0.15 12.54 -16.96
CA GLU A 666 0.94 12.87 -16.03
C GLU A 666 2.05 11.82 -16.06
N ARG A 667 1.70 10.54 -16.12
CA ARG A 667 2.68 9.43 -16.27
C ARG A 667 3.20 9.31 -17.69
N LEU A 668 2.34 9.49 -18.68
CA LEU A 668 2.71 9.41 -20.10
C LEU A 668 3.72 10.51 -20.48
N LEU A 669 3.55 11.73 -19.94
CA LEU A 669 4.50 12.84 -20.06
C LEU A 669 5.90 12.43 -19.56
N ASN A 670 5.99 11.91 -18.34
CA ASN A 670 7.24 11.43 -17.77
C ASN A 670 7.85 10.27 -18.59
N LYS A 671 7.01 9.34 -19.06
CA LYS A 671 7.42 8.22 -19.91
C LYS A 671 8.08 8.69 -21.21
N ILE A 672 7.57 9.76 -21.82
CA ILE A 672 8.16 10.41 -23.01
C ILE A 672 9.53 11.02 -22.67
N CYS A 673 9.65 11.76 -21.55
CA CYS A 673 10.94 12.32 -21.10
C CYS A 673 11.99 11.22 -20.79
N ILE A 674 11.60 10.12 -20.15
CA ILE A 674 12.48 8.97 -19.90
C ILE A 674 12.94 8.32 -21.22
N GLN A 675 12.09 8.28 -22.25
CA GLN A 675 12.49 7.82 -23.59
C GLN A 675 13.47 8.78 -24.27
N ALA A 676 13.42 10.08 -24.00
CA ALA A 676 14.37 11.09 -24.48
C ALA A 676 15.80 10.90 -23.95
N SER A 677 15.97 10.26 -22.79
CA SER A 677 17.27 9.93 -22.20
C SER A 677 17.95 8.70 -22.84
N GLN A 678 17.28 7.97 -23.75
CA GLN A 678 17.82 6.75 -24.37
C GLN A 678 18.63 7.07 -25.63
N SER A 679 19.90 7.44 -25.46
CA SER A 679 20.80 7.85 -26.55
C SER A 679 21.35 6.72 -27.44
N GLU A 680 21.14 5.45 -27.08
CA GLU A 680 21.75 4.30 -27.76
C GLU A 680 20.76 3.14 -27.93
N ARG A 681 20.96 2.32 -28.99
CA ARG A 681 20.24 1.05 -29.22
C ARG A 681 20.71 0.00 -28.19
N GLY A 682 20.15 0.06 -26.98
CA GLY A 682 20.60 -0.79 -25.87
C GLY A 682 20.36 -2.28 -26.06
N ALA A 683 19.13 -2.71 -26.35
CA ALA A 683 18.74 -4.12 -26.36
C ALA A 683 18.02 -4.56 -27.64
N VAL A 684 18.17 -5.84 -27.98
CA VAL A 684 17.51 -6.50 -29.10
C VAL A 684 16.13 -7.00 -28.66
N PHE A 685 15.10 -6.25 -29.03
CA PHE A 685 13.69 -6.61 -28.85
C PHE A 685 13.13 -7.25 -30.11
N PHE A 686 12.24 -8.25 -29.95
CA PHE A 686 11.62 -8.94 -31.09
C PHE A 686 10.27 -8.35 -31.52
N ASP A 687 9.66 -7.48 -30.69
CA ASP A 687 8.43 -6.73 -31.00
C ASP A 687 8.77 -5.29 -31.49
N ASN A 688 7.88 -4.67 -32.28
CA ASN A 688 8.05 -3.30 -32.85
C ASN A 688 7.89 -2.18 -31.79
N ILE A 689 8.83 -2.10 -30.83
CA ILE A 689 8.83 -1.08 -29.77
C ILE A 689 8.85 0.36 -30.34
N VAL A 690 9.52 0.59 -31.47
CA VAL A 690 9.55 1.89 -32.16
C VAL A 690 8.14 2.42 -32.50
N ASN A 691 7.30 1.57 -33.08
CA ASN A 691 5.89 1.91 -33.39
C ASN A 691 5.10 2.15 -32.09
N THR A 692 5.38 1.38 -31.03
CA THR A 692 4.76 1.60 -29.71
C THR A 692 5.12 2.97 -29.12
N LYS A 693 6.39 3.40 -29.18
CA LYS A 693 6.83 4.72 -28.71
C LYS A 693 6.17 5.87 -29.47
N LEU A 694 6.14 5.82 -30.81
CA LEU A 694 5.44 6.85 -31.62
C LEU A 694 3.94 6.87 -31.32
N LYS A 695 3.30 5.70 -31.20
CA LYS A 695 1.90 5.59 -30.81
C LYS A 695 1.62 6.19 -29.44
N GLU A 696 2.49 5.98 -28.45
CA GLU A 696 2.38 6.58 -27.12
C GLU A 696 2.45 8.12 -27.19
N PHE A 697 3.42 8.67 -27.92
CA PHE A 697 3.56 10.12 -28.11
C PHE A 697 2.37 10.74 -28.88
N VAL A 698 1.89 10.10 -29.94
CA VAL A 698 0.69 10.55 -30.65
C VAL A 698 -0.58 10.42 -29.79
N THR A 699 -0.67 9.42 -28.92
CA THR A 699 -1.77 9.27 -27.95
C THR A 699 -1.74 10.39 -26.91
N PHE A 700 -0.56 10.80 -26.47
CA PHE A 700 -0.36 11.96 -25.59
C PHE A 700 -0.84 13.26 -26.25
N LEU A 701 -0.35 13.58 -27.45
CA LEU A 701 -0.69 14.82 -28.17
C LEU A 701 -2.21 14.89 -28.49
N ASN A 702 -2.81 13.77 -28.90
CA ASN A 702 -4.26 13.73 -29.14
C ASN A 702 -5.10 13.87 -27.85
N ALA A 703 -4.57 13.49 -26.68
CA ALA A 703 -5.25 13.74 -25.41
C ALA A 703 -5.34 15.24 -25.09
N PHE A 704 -4.31 16.03 -25.41
CA PHE A 704 -4.36 17.48 -25.29
C PHE A 704 -5.35 18.11 -26.26
N LYS A 705 -5.45 17.63 -27.52
CA LYS A 705 -6.50 18.09 -28.44
C LYS A 705 -7.93 17.79 -27.95
N GLU A 706 -8.18 16.63 -27.35
CA GLU A 706 -9.50 16.34 -26.75
C GLU A 706 -9.79 17.22 -25.51
N ILE A 707 -8.75 17.65 -24.78
CA ILE A 707 -8.87 18.65 -23.70
C ILE A 707 -9.18 20.03 -24.29
N ASP A 708 -8.38 20.52 -25.24
CA ASP A 708 -8.55 21.86 -25.83
C ASP A 708 -9.94 22.01 -26.47
N ASN A 709 -10.41 20.99 -27.19
CA ASN A 709 -11.78 20.91 -27.70
C ASN A 709 -12.84 20.97 -26.58
N MET A 710 -12.61 20.31 -25.44
CA MET A 710 -13.52 20.34 -24.28
C MET A 710 -13.53 21.71 -23.58
N LEU A 711 -12.39 22.40 -23.48
CA LEU A 711 -12.32 23.76 -22.93
C LEU A 711 -13.00 24.77 -23.87
N ILE A 712 -12.84 24.63 -25.18
CA ILE A 712 -13.55 25.44 -26.19
C ILE A 712 -15.06 25.18 -26.11
N GLU A 713 -15.49 23.92 -26.01
CA GLU A 713 -16.91 23.56 -25.81
C GLU A 713 -17.47 24.28 -24.56
N ILE A 714 -16.81 24.21 -23.40
CA ILE A 714 -17.26 24.90 -22.18
C ILE A 714 -17.31 26.43 -22.37
N ASN A 715 -16.30 27.04 -22.98
CA ASN A 715 -16.22 28.49 -23.22
C ASN A 715 -17.17 29.00 -24.31
N SER A 716 -17.85 28.10 -25.03
CA SER A 716 -18.85 28.39 -26.07
C SER A 716 -20.30 28.33 -25.57
N ILE A 717 -20.50 27.92 -24.31
CA ILE A 717 -21.83 27.91 -23.67
C ILE A 717 -22.13 29.32 -23.17
N ASP A 718 -22.66 30.15 -24.08
CA ASP A 718 -23.17 31.49 -23.77
C ASP A 718 -24.45 31.39 -22.91
N ASN A 719 -24.27 31.30 -21.60
CA ASN A 719 -25.36 31.33 -20.62
C ASN A 719 -25.85 32.76 -20.39
N GLU A 720 -27.08 33.08 -20.79
CA GLU A 720 -27.70 34.39 -20.55
C GLU A 720 -28.11 34.62 -19.07
N GLU A 721 -28.11 33.57 -18.22
CA GLU A 721 -28.59 33.65 -16.83
C GLU A 721 -27.52 33.39 -15.74
N ASP A 722 -26.51 32.56 -15.98
CA ASP A 722 -25.55 32.08 -14.96
C ASP A 722 -24.10 32.33 -15.42
N VAL A 723 -23.40 33.28 -14.79
CA VAL A 723 -22.02 33.68 -15.15
C VAL A 723 -21.01 32.60 -14.74
N ILE A 724 -20.09 32.24 -15.65
CA ILE A 724 -19.00 31.28 -15.38
C ILE A 724 -18.15 31.79 -14.18
N PRO A 725 -17.99 31.00 -13.10
CA PRO A 725 -17.19 31.40 -11.94
C PRO A 725 -15.73 31.70 -12.30
N THR A 726 -15.13 32.71 -11.67
CA THR A 726 -13.77 33.18 -11.96
C THR A 726 -12.75 32.04 -12.00
N ARG A 727 -12.81 31.09 -11.06
CA ARG A 727 -11.87 29.96 -11.02
C ARG A 727 -12.10 28.93 -12.14
N LEU A 728 -13.34 28.71 -12.58
CA LEU A 728 -13.61 27.88 -13.76
C LEU A 728 -13.08 28.58 -15.01
N PHE A 729 -13.32 29.89 -15.13
CA PHE A 729 -12.79 30.70 -16.23
C PHE A 729 -11.25 30.70 -16.27
N GLU A 730 -10.55 30.84 -15.14
CA GLU A 730 -9.07 30.69 -15.09
C GLU A 730 -8.57 29.33 -15.61
N ILE A 731 -9.31 28.26 -15.31
CA ILE A 731 -8.99 26.88 -15.73
C ILE A 731 -9.30 26.65 -17.21
N THR A 732 -10.37 27.26 -17.76
CA THR A 732 -10.83 27.02 -19.14
C THR A 732 -10.35 28.05 -20.15
N ASN A 733 -9.98 29.27 -19.74
CA ASN A 733 -9.70 30.38 -20.64
C ASN A 733 -8.39 30.17 -21.42
N THR A 734 -8.52 29.74 -22.66
CA THR A 734 -7.49 29.83 -23.70
C THR A 734 -7.38 31.29 -24.18
N TYR A 735 -6.17 31.74 -24.52
CA TYR A 735 -5.78 33.16 -24.72
C TYR A 735 -6.59 33.98 -25.76
N ASN A 736 -7.50 33.37 -26.53
CA ASN A 736 -8.26 33.96 -27.62
C ASN A 736 -9.42 34.91 -27.21
N LYS A 737 -9.74 35.08 -25.92
CA LYS A 737 -10.71 36.08 -25.42
C LYS A 737 -10.00 37.15 -24.56
N SER A 738 -9.15 37.97 -25.18
CA SER A 738 -8.39 39.07 -24.56
C SER A 738 -9.28 40.28 -24.18
N SER A 739 -10.12 40.12 -23.15
CA SER A 739 -11.08 41.16 -22.71
C SER A 739 -11.32 41.22 -21.18
N LYS A 740 -10.25 41.08 -20.38
CA LYS A 740 -10.12 41.64 -19.02
C LYS A 740 -8.65 41.58 -18.58
N ASN A 741 -8.18 42.60 -17.88
CA ASN A 741 -6.79 42.72 -17.44
C ASN A 741 -6.51 41.87 -16.18
N ASP A 742 -5.23 41.54 -15.95
CA ASP A 742 -4.63 41.07 -14.69
C ASP A 742 -5.27 39.85 -13.98
N ILE A 743 -5.72 38.85 -14.75
CA ILE A 743 -6.12 37.54 -14.23
C ILE A 743 -4.89 36.61 -14.13
N LYS A 744 -4.49 36.26 -12.90
CA LYS A 744 -3.32 35.40 -12.62
C LYS A 744 -3.64 33.90 -12.68
N GLY A 745 -3.80 33.38 -13.89
CA GLY A 745 -3.92 31.93 -14.13
C GLY A 745 -4.72 31.64 -15.40
N HIS A 746 -4.08 30.99 -16.36
CA HIS A 746 -4.67 30.64 -17.65
C HIS A 746 -4.26 29.23 -18.05
N TYR A 747 -5.09 28.58 -18.85
CA TYR A 747 -4.67 27.38 -19.55
C TYR A 747 -3.55 27.72 -20.55
N PRO A 748 -2.39 27.05 -20.50
CA PRO A 748 -1.22 27.43 -21.30
C PRO A 748 -1.45 27.12 -22.78
N GLU A 749 -0.94 27.99 -23.66
CA GLU A 749 -1.05 27.79 -25.10
C GLU A 749 -0.22 26.58 -25.56
N ILE A 750 -0.93 25.49 -25.86
CA ILE A 750 -0.39 24.16 -26.19
C ILE A 750 -0.86 23.67 -27.58
N ASP A 751 -2.04 24.07 -28.07
CA ASP A 751 -2.58 23.57 -29.35
C ASP A 751 -1.63 23.80 -30.54
N GLN A 752 -1.10 25.01 -30.74
CA GLN A 752 -0.14 25.31 -31.83
C GLN A 752 1.07 24.34 -31.81
N ILE A 753 1.65 24.12 -30.63
CA ILE A 753 2.77 23.21 -30.40
C ILE A 753 2.37 21.75 -30.67
N THR A 754 1.15 21.38 -30.25
CA THR A 754 0.60 20.03 -30.42
C THR A 754 0.34 19.71 -31.89
N ASN A 755 -0.10 20.70 -32.68
CA ASN A 755 -0.21 20.59 -34.13
C ASN A 755 1.17 20.39 -34.78
N GLU A 756 2.16 21.22 -34.44
CA GLU A 756 3.51 21.13 -35.00
C GLU A 756 4.19 19.78 -34.75
N PHE A 757 3.98 19.16 -33.57
CA PHE A 757 4.50 17.81 -33.30
C PHE A 757 3.71 16.68 -33.98
N LEU A 758 2.41 16.87 -34.25
CA LEU A 758 1.60 15.89 -34.99
C LEU A 758 1.89 15.92 -36.49
N GLU A 759 2.15 17.08 -37.09
CA GLU A 759 2.53 17.18 -38.52
C GLU A 759 3.85 16.46 -38.84
N LYS A 760 4.75 16.34 -37.86
CA LYS A 760 6.03 15.60 -37.98
C LYS A 760 5.88 14.08 -37.97
N ILE A 761 4.68 13.54 -37.72
CA ILE A 761 4.43 12.10 -37.56
C ILE A 761 3.28 11.64 -38.46
N TYR A 762 3.60 10.79 -39.42
CA TYR A 762 2.64 10.20 -40.35
C TYR A 762 2.11 8.84 -39.83
N PHE A 763 0.89 8.48 -40.24
CA PHE A 763 0.27 7.19 -39.94
C PHE A 763 -0.09 6.47 -41.24
N ASP A 764 0.53 5.32 -41.48
CA ASP A 764 0.57 4.67 -42.80
C ASP A 764 -0.66 3.81 -43.13
N GLY A 765 -1.77 3.97 -42.40
CA GLY A 765 -2.98 3.15 -42.52
C GLY A 765 -2.84 1.71 -41.98
N GLU A 766 -1.72 1.04 -42.25
CA GLU A 766 -1.43 -0.35 -41.87
C GLU A 766 -1.05 -0.55 -40.38
N LYS A 767 -1.44 0.39 -39.51
CA LYS A 767 -1.19 0.45 -38.05
C LYS A 767 0.23 0.81 -37.61
N GLU A 768 1.07 1.35 -38.49
CA GLU A 768 2.39 1.85 -38.14
C GLU A 768 2.48 3.37 -38.23
N TYR A 769 2.99 3.99 -37.16
CA TYR A 769 3.42 5.39 -37.15
C TYR A 769 4.85 5.49 -37.65
N LYS A 770 5.12 6.51 -38.48
CA LYS A 770 6.42 6.75 -39.13
C LYS A 770 6.73 8.26 -39.10
N PRO A 771 8.00 8.68 -39.16
CA PRO A 771 8.34 10.08 -39.44
C PRO A 771 7.68 10.55 -40.74
N ALA A 772 7.24 11.82 -40.80
CA ALA A 772 6.76 12.40 -42.05
C ALA A 772 7.92 12.70 -43.01
N GLU A 773 7.71 12.51 -44.32
CA GLU A 773 8.73 12.80 -45.34
C GLU A 773 9.15 14.28 -45.27
N GLY A 774 10.46 14.55 -45.27
CA GLY A 774 11.05 15.88 -45.08
C GLY A 774 11.43 16.24 -43.63
N CYS A 775 11.11 15.40 -42.63
CA CYS A 775 11.47 15.68 -41.23
C CYS A 775 12.91 15.27 -40.85
N ASP A 776 13.50 14.30 -41.56
CA ASP A 776 14.88 13.86 -41.32
C ASP A 776 15.54 13.25 -42.57
N GLU A 777 16.59 13.92 -43.06
CA GLU A 777 17.29 13.58 -44.31
C GLU A 777 17.87 12.16 -44.31
N ALA A 778 18.30 11.63 -43.16
CA ALA A 778 18.89 10.31 -43.07
C ALA A 778 17.82 9.21 -43.20
N ILE A 779 16.67 9.40 -42.56
CA ILE A 779 15.53 8.47 -42.65
C ILE A 779 14.93 8.52 -44.05
N ASP A 780 14.79 9.69 -44.67
CA ASP A 780 14.31 9.81 -46.05
C ASP A 780 15.26 9.18 -47.07
N ALA A 781 16.58 9.29 -46.87
CA ALA A 781 17.57 8.59 -47.68
C ALA A 781 17.44 7.06 -47.56
N ILE A 782 17.20 6.52 -46.35
CA ILE A 782 17.01 5.08 -46.12
C ILE A 782 15.68 4.60 -46.74
N ASN A 783 14.57 5.33 -46.50
CA ASN A 783 13.27 5.07 -47.14
C ASN A 783 13.38 5.07 -48.68
N LYS A 784 14.27 5.89 -49.25
CA LYS A 784 14.54 5.88 -50.69
C LYS A 784 15.31 4.64 -51.13
N LYS A 785 16.38 4.22 -50.43
CA LYS A 785 17.09 2.95 -50.72
C LYS A 785 16.12 1.76 -50.73
N GLU A 786 15.26 1.67 -49.71
CA GLU A 786 14.23 0.65 -49.54
C GLU A 786 13.27 0.62 -50.74
N LYS A 787 12.65 1.77 -51.06
CA LYS A 787 11.78 1.94 -52.24
C LYS A 787 12.50 1.63 -53.56
N ASP A 788 13.82 1.74 -53.64
CA ASP A 788 14.60 1.43 -54.85
C ASP A 788 14.93 -0.08 -54.96
N ILE A 789 15.30 -0.76 -53.88
CA ILE A 789 15.45 -2.24 -53.87
C ILE A 789 14.11 -2.94 -54.13
N GLU A 790 13.00 -2.44 -53.60
CA GLU A 790 11.67 -2.98 -53.90
C GLU A 790 11.31 -2.87 -55.39
N LYS A 791 11.79 -1.84 -56.10
CA LYS A 791 11.62 -1.74 -57.56
C LYS A 791 12.47 -2.80 -58.28
N GLU A 792 13.70 -3.05 -57.84
CA GLU A 792 14.56 -4.09 -58.43
C GLU A 792 13.96 -5.49 -58.24
N LEU A 793 13.48 -5.84 -57.04
CA LEU A 793 12.76 -7.09 -56.78
C LEU A 793 11.50 -7.21 -57.67
N ASN A 794 10.72 -6.14 -57.82
CA ASN A 794 9.55 -6.15 -58.71
C ASN A 794 9.92 -6.27 -60.20
N ASN A 795 11.03 -5.66 -60.63
CA ASN A 795 11.55 -5.80 -62.00
C ASN A 795 11.95 -7.26 -62.29
N ILE A 796 12.68 -7.91 -61.38
CA ILE A 796 13.03 -9.35 -61.50
C ILE A 796 11.77 -10.21 -61.62
N LEU A 797 10.73 -9.96 -60.81
CA LEU A 797 9.48 -10.69 -60.89
C LEU A 797 8.71 -10.42 -62.21
N VAL A 798 8.78 -9.19 -62.74
CA VAL A 798 8.21 -8.85 -64.04
C VAL A 798 8.98 -9.53 -65.19
N ASP A 799 10.30 -9.66 -65.10
CA ASP A 799 11.10 -10.33 -66.13
C ASP A 799 10.99 -11.86 -66.06
N MET A 800 10.94 -12.46 -64.86
CA MET A 800 10.60 -13.88 -64.71
C MET A 800 9.19 -14.21 -65.28
N LYS A 801 8.21 -13.31 -65.13
CA LYS A 801 6.89 -13.44 -65.78
C LYS A 801 6.99 -13.46 -67.31
N LYS A 802 7.84 -12.62 -67.92
CA LYS A 802 8.08 -12.60 -69.37
C LYS A 802 8.78 -13.89 -69.84
N VAL A 803 9.86 -14.29 -69.16
CA VAL A 803 10.70 -15.45 -69.53
C VAL A 803 9.93 -16.76 -69.40
N LEU A 804 9.28 -17.00 -68.26
CA LEU A 804 8.54 -18.24 -68.00
C LEU A 804 7.14 -18.26 -68.65
N LYS A 805 6.62 -17.10 -69.09
CA LYS A 805 5.25 -16.90 -69.60
C LYS A 805 4.15 -17.30 -68.61
N ILE A 806 4.44 -17.29 -67.31
CA ILE A 806 3.50 -17.60 -66.23
C ILE A 806 3.08 -16.26 -65.58
N PRO A 807 1.89 -15.71 -65.88
CA PRO A 807 1.45 -14.44 -65.30
C PRO A 807 1.10 -14.54 -63.81
N THR A 808 0.81 -15.74 -63.31
CA THR A 808 0.38 -16.01 -61.93
C THR A 808 1.51 -15.98 -60.89
N LEU A 809 2.75 -15.68 -61.28
CA LEU A 809 3.86 -15.53 -60.35
C LEU A 809 3.61 -14.35 -59.40
N LYS A 810 3.98 -14.53 -58.13
CA LYS A 810 3.85 -13.54 -57.07
C LYS A 810 4.91 -13.80 -56.01
N PHE A 811 5.29 -12.76 -55.28
CA PHE A 811 6.03 -12.92 -54.04
C PHE A 811 5.11 -13.43 -52.91
N VAL A 812 5.69 -14.22 -52.01
CA VAL A 812 5.09 -14.78 -50.81
C VAL A 812 6.16 -14.77 -49.71
N HIS A 813 5.74 -14.56 -48.46
CA HIS A 813 6.65 -14.49 -47.31
C HIS A 813 6.27 -15.64 -46.36
N ALA A 814 6.72 -16.87 -46.66
CA ALA A 814 6.25 -18.07 -45.93
C ALA A 814 7.36 -18.76 -45.12
N LYS A 815 8.53 -19.00 -45.69
CA LYS A 815 9.73 -19.44 -44.94
C LYS A 815 10.82 -18.37 -44.94
N TYR A 816 11.01 -17.72 -46.08
CA TYR A 816 11.84 -16.54 -46.25
C TYR A 816 10.98 -15.36 -46.76
N LYS A 817 11.51 -14.14 -46.79
CA LYS A 817 10.86 -13.00 -47.46
C LYS A 817 11.04 -13.13 -48.97
N TYR A 818 10.07 -12.61 -49.74
CA TYR A 818 10.14 -12.53 -51.21
C TYR A 818 10.42 -13.87 -51.93
N GLU A 819 9.86 -14.98 -51.42
CA GLU A 819 9.84 -16.27 -52.13
C GLU A 819 8.87 -16.18 -53.33
N ILE A 820 9.23 -16.72 -54.48
CA ILE A 820 8.31 -16.75 -55.65
C ILE A 820 7.46 -18.02 -55.58
N GLU A 821 6.13 -17.86 -55.55
CA GLU A 821 5.19 -19.00 -55.55
C GLU A 821 4.79 -19.35 -57.00
N CYS A 822 5.31 -20.49 -57.47
CA CYS A 822 5.17 -21.01 -58.84
C CYS A 822 4.21 -22.21 -58.89
N PRO A 823 3.39 -22.40 -59.95
CA PRO A 823 2.62 -23.63 -60.13
C PRO A 823 3.51 -24.86 -60.36
N ASP A 824 3.07 -26.07 -60.00
CA ASP A 824 3.87 -27.32 -60.13
C ASP A 824 4.30 -27.68 -61.58
N ASN A 825 3.74 -27.03 -62.62
CA ASN A 825 4.02 -27.28 -64.04
C ASN A 825 5.27 -26.56 -64.62
N VAL A 826 6.19 -26.08 -63.79
CA VAL A 826 7.40 -25.35 -64.23
C VAL A 826 8.42 -26.28 -64.92
N PRO A 827 9.15 -25.83 -65.97
CA PRO A 827 10.18 -26.63 -66.64
C PRO A 827 11.30 -27.14 -65.71
N LYS A 828 11.63 -28.44 -65.84
CA LYS A 828 12.69 -29.11 -65.07
C LYS A 828 14.12 -28.63 -65.33
N SER A 829 14.34 -27.80 -66.36
CA SER A 829 15.60 -27.09 -66.59
C SER A 829 15.78 -25.96 -65.58
N PHE A 830 14.80 -25.06 -65.52
CA PHE A 830 14.80 -23.91 -64.60
C PHE A 830 14.83 -24.33 -63.13
N LEU A 831 14.17 -25.44 -62.76
CA LEU A 831 14.24 -26.03 -61.41
C LEU A 831 15.61 -26.62 -61.02
N LYS A 832 16.65 -26.48 -61.86
CA LYS A 832 18.07 -26.75 -61.50
C LYS A 832 18.88 -25.49 -61.21
N GLU A 833 18.38 -24.33 -61.60
CA GLU A 833 19.08 -23.04 -61.53
C GLU A 833 18.64 -22.21 -60.30
N VAL A 834 17.65 -22.70 -59.54
CA VAL A 834 16.97 -21.97 -58.47
C VAL A 834 16.73 -22.87 -57.25
N GLU A 835 16.94 -22.33 -56.04
CA GLU A 835 16.78 -23.08 -54.78
C GLU A 835 15.29 -23.27 -54.44
N ILE A 836 14.86 -24.50 -54.13
CA ILE A 836 13.47 -24.82 -53.76
C ILE A 836 13.32 -24.73 -52.24
N THR A 837 12.60 -23.73 -51.75
CA THR A 837 12.52 -23.42 -50.31
C THR A 837 11.43 -24.21 -49.59
N SER A 838 10.30 -24.46 -50.27
CA SER A 838 9.16 -25.24 -49.79
C SER A 838 8.26 -25.72 -50.94
N VAL A 839 7.51 -26.80 -50.71
CA VAL A 839 6.53 -27.34 -51.68
C VAL A 839 5.16 -27.42 -51.03
N LYS A 840 4.15 -26.92 -51.74
CA LYS A 840 2.73 -26.97 -51.38
C LYS A 840 1.99 -27.71 -52.49
N LYS A 841 0.88 -28.37 -52.18
CA LYS A 841 0.12 -29.16 -53.17
C LYS A 841 -0.39 -28.25 -54.30
N GLY A 842 0.19 -28.35 -55.51
CA GLY A 842 -0.09 -27.50 -56.66
C GLY A 842 0.90 -26.34 -56.89
N PHE A 843 1.81 -26.06 -55.93
CA PHE A 843 2.75 -24.93 -56.01
C PHE A 843 4.12 -25.22 -55.38
N VAL A 844 5.20 -24.95 -56.12
CA VAL A 844 6.59 -24.91 -55.63
C VAL A 844 6.97 -23.49 -55.26
N ARG A 845 7.69 -23.27 -54.15
CA ARG A 845 8.31 -21.98 -53.83
C ARG A 845 9.81 -22.01 -54.06
N ILE A 846 10.30 -20.95 -54.67
CA ILE A 846 11.68 -20.85 -55.15
C ILE A 846 12.32 -19.50 -54.82
N GLN A 847 13.64 -19.48 -54.75
CA GLN A 847 14.47 -18.28 -54.51
C GLN A 847 15.79 -18.43 -55.29
N ASN A 848 16.18 -17.41 -56.07
CA ASN A 848 17.50 -17.39 -56.73
C ASN A 848 18.50 -16.54 -55.93
N GLU A 849 19.78 -16.59 -56.29
CA GLU A 849 20.83 -15.90 -55.53
C GLU A 849 20.72 -14.36 -55.63
N GLU A 850 20.21 -13.81 -56.72
CA GLU A 850 19.97 -12.36 -56.85
C GLU A 850 18.89 -11.88 -55.86
N ILE A 851 17.76 -12.60 -55.78
CA ILE A 851 16.70 -12.34 -54.80
C ILE A 851 17.21 -12.56 -53.37
N LYS A 852 18.06 -13.56 -53.14
CA LYS A 852 18.70 -13.84 -51.84
C LYS A 852 19.57 -12.66 -51.39
N ASN A 853 20.41 -12.13 -52.28
CA ASN A 853 21.26 -10.97 -52.03
C ASN A 853 20.45 -9.68 -51.85
N LEU A 854 19.42 -9.46 -52.67
CA LEU A 854 18.50 -8.30 -52.54
C LEU A 854 17.70 -8.36 -51.23
N VAL A 855 17.28 -9.55 -50.79
CA VAL A 855 16.59 -9.74 -49.50
C VAL A 855 17.56 -9.55 -48.32
N GLU A 856 18.83 -9.97 -48.44
CA GLU A 856 19.84 -9.69 -47.41
C GLU A 856 20.12 -8.18 -47.29
N MET A 857 20.29 -7.47 -48.41
CA MET A 857 20.40 -6.01 -48.42
C MET A 857 19.14 -5.31 -47.89
N LEU A 858 17.94 -5.88 -48.13
CA LEU A 858 16.69 -5.33 -47.60
C LEU A 858 16.54 -5.60 -46.08
N GLU A 859 16.99 -6.75 -45.57
CA GLU A 859 17.08 -7.00 -44.12
C GLU A 859 18.04 -6.03 -43.44
N ASP A 860 19.18 -5.75 -44.06
CA ASP A 860 20.17 -4.83 -43.53
C ASP A 860 19.68 -3.37 -43.60
N ILE A 861 18.95 -2.96 -44.66
CA ILE A 861 18.23 -1.67 -44.73
C ILE A 861 17.11 -1.57 -43.70
N GLU A 862 16.31 -2.63 -43.48
CA GLU A 862 15.32 -2.67 -42.40
C GLU A 862 15.98 -2.48 -41.01
N GLN A 863 17.24 -2.87 -40.86
CA GLN A 863 17.99 -2.67 -39.62
C GLN A 863 18.62 -1.27 -39.56
N GLU A 864 19.23 -0.74 -40.63
CA GLU A 864 19.63 0.68 -40.73
C GLU A 864 18.45 1.60 -40.36
N LYS A 865 17.26 1.32 -40.89
CA LYS A 865 16.03 2.07 -40.67
C LYS A 865 15.57 2.03 -39.21
N LYS A 866 15.61 0.87 -38.56
CA LYS A 866 15.29 0.74 -37.11
C LYS A 866 16.28 1.52 -36.25
N ASP A 867 17.55 1.55 -36.64
CA ASP A 867 18.61 2.20 -35.88
C ASP A 867 18.56 3.73 -36.06
N ALA A 868 18.33 4.22 -37.28
CA ALA A 868 18.21 5.65 -37.61
C ALA A 868 17.04 6.36 -36.91
N ILE A 869 15.99 5.63 -36.50
CA ILE A 869 14.85 6.23 -35.79
C ILE A 869 15.20 6.59 -34.33
N TYR A 870 16.25 6.03 -33.72
CA TYR A 870 16.66 6.40 -32.35
C TYR A 870 17.19 7.85 -32.25
N PRO A 871 18.14 8.31 -33.10
CA PRO A 871 18.52 9.73 -33.18
C PRO A 871 17.34 10.68 -33.43
N PHE A 872 16.38 10.28 -34.27
CA PHE A 872 15.16 11.06 -34.54
C PHE A 872 14.28 11.23 -33.30
N PHE A 873 14.06 10.17 -32.51
CA PHE A 873 13.39 10.27 -31.20
C PHE A 873 14.10 11.24 -30.27
N GLN A 874 15.43 11.15 -30.16
CA GLN A 874 16.22 12.04 -29.29
C GLN A 874 16.06 13.51 -29.71
N LYS A 875 16.08 13.80 -31.01
CA LYS A 875 15.86 15.14 -31.59
C LYS A 875 14.45 15.67 -31.29
N ILE A 876 13.39 14.89 -31.55
CA ILE A 876 12.00 15.31 -31.28
C ILE A 876 11.75 15.50 -29.79
N PHE A 877 12.16 14.56 -28.93
CA PHE A 877 11.87 14.64 -27.51
C PHE A 877 12.70 15.72 -26.79
N HIS A 878 13.87 16.10 -27.31
CA HIS A 878 14.60 17.29 -26.82
C HIS A 878 13.83 18.58 -27.11
N LEU A 879 13.35 18.76 -28.35
CA LEU A 879 12.52 19.92 -28.73
C LEU A 879 11.21 19.96 -27.91
N PHE A 880 10.60 18.80 -27.65
CA PHE A 880 9.41 18.72 -26.80
C PHE A 880 9.68 19.13 -25.34
N TYR A 881 10.87 18.84 -24.80
CA TYR A 881 11.23 19.16 -23.42
C TYR A 881 11.29 20.68 -23.16
N GLU A 882 11.60 21.50 -24.17
CA GLU A 882 11.55 22.97 -24.09
C GLU A 882 10.14 23.52 -23.79
N HIS A 883 9.11 22.68 -23.88
CA HIS A 883 7.72 23.02 -23.58
C HIS A 883 7.13 22.23 -22.39
N TYR A 884 7.96 21.43 -21.70
CA TYR A 884 7.55 20.53 -20.61
C TYR A 884 6.71 21.21 -19.52
N GLU A 885 7.16 22.37 -19.01
CA GLU A 885 6.44 23.11 -17.94
C GLU A 885 5.03 23.57 -18.37
N LYS A 886 4.78 23.82 -19.67
CA LYS A 886 3.43 24.09 -20.18
C LYS A 886 2.53 22.87 -19.99
N TYR A 887 2.97 21.70 -20.47
CA TYR A 887 2.20 20.46 -20.34
C TYR A 887 2.00 20.06 -18.86
N VAL A 888 3.00 20.24 -17.99
CA VAL A 888 2.84 20.03 -16.54
C VAL A 888 1.79 20.96 -15.94
N SER A 889 1.78 22.24 -16.32
CA SER A 889 0.79 23.21 -15.85
C SER A 889 -0.63 22.85 -16.30
N ALA A 890 -0.82 22.49 -17.56
CA ALA A 890 -2.10 22.01 -18.07
C ALA A 890 -2.57 20.72 -17.38
N CYS A 891 -1.68 19.73 -17.17
CA CYS A 891 -1.97 18.53 -16.36
C CYS A 891 -2.48 18.90 -14.97
N ARG A 892 -1.86 19.88 -14.29
CA ARG A 892 -2.26 20.35 -12.95
C ARG A 892 -3.64 21.03 -12.97
N LEU A 893 -3.95 21.85 -13.98
CA LEU A 893 -5.26 22.50 -14.12
C LEU A 893 -6.39 21.50 -14.43
N ILE A 894 -6.14 20.50 -15.29
CA ILE A 894 -7.14 19.45 -15.57
C ILE A 894 -7.30 18.49 -14.39
N ALA A 895 -6.25 18.25 -13.59
CA ALA A 895 -6.36 17.54 -12.31
C ALA A 895 -7.23 18.29 -11.29
N GLU A 896 -7.21 19.63 -11.30
CA GLU A 896 -8.08 20.48 -10.49
C GLU A 896 -9.53 20.43 -10.97
N LEU A 897 -9.77 20.55 -12.29
CA LEU A 897 -11.10 20.42 -12.90
C LEU A 897 -11.73 19.04 -12.62
N ASP A 898 -10.94 17.96 -12.68
CA ASP A 898 -11.41 16.60 -12.40
C ASP A 898 -11.78 16.39 -10.92
N CYS A 899 -11.13 17.11 -9.99
CA CYS A 899 -11.55 17.15 -8.58
C CYS A 899 -12.85 17.96 -8.38
N LEU A 900 -12.97 19.13 -9.00
CA LEU A 900 -14.14 20.01 -8.85
C LEU A 900 -15.41 19.37 -9.45
N GLN A 901 -15.31 18.73 -10.62
CA GLN A 901 -16.43 17.97 -11.17
C GLN A 901 -16.79 16.77 -10.29
N ALA A 902 -15.83 16.14 -9.60
CA ALA A 902 -16.11 15.01 -8.71
C ALA A 902 -16.93 15.46 -7.48
N PHE A 903 -16.58 16.60 -6.87
CA PHE A 903 -17.40 17.23 -5.82
C PHE A 903 -18.81 17.55 -6.33
N ALA A 904 -18.95 18.13 -7.52
CA ALA A 904 -20.26 18.43 -8.11
C ALA A 904 -21.07 17.16 -8.40
N TYR A 905 -20.44 16.10 -8.90
CA TYR A 905 -21.10 14.81 -9.14
C TYR A 905 -21.60 14.15 -7.85
N VAL A 906 -20.82 14.20 -6.76
CA VAL A 906 -21.32 13.80 -5.42
C VAL A 906 -22.49 14.69 -5.02
N ALA A 907 -22.40 16.01 -5.22
CA ALA A 907 -23.45 16.95 -4.87
C ALA A 907 -24.78 16.77 -5.64
N VAL A 908 -24.76 16.14 -6.83
CA VAL A 908 -25.95 15.77 -7.62
C VAL A 908 -26.48 14.37 -7.28
N ASN A 909 -25.61 13.39 -7.01
CA ASN A 909 -25.99 11.96 -6.98
C ASN A 909 -26.24 11.39 -5.58
N THR A 910 -26.07 12.18 -4.52
CA THR A 910 -26.29 11.75 -3.14
C THR A 910 -27.78 11.81 -2.75
N SER A 911 -28.23 10.84 -1.95
CA SER A 911 -29.65 10.65 -1.59
C SER A 911 -30.16 11.51 -0.43
N PHE A 912 -29.27 12.19 0.28
CA PHE A 912 -29.55 13.05 1.44
C PHE A 912 -29.12 14.51 1.17
N PRO A 913 -29.71 15.51 1.87
CA PRO A 913 -29.45 16.92 1.59
C PRO A 913 -27.98 17.30 1.75
N LEU A 914 -27.51 18.15 0.83
CA LEU A 914 -26.16 18.69 0.77
C LEU A 914 -26.22 20.21 0.59
N THR A 915 -25.66 20.94 1.57
CA THR A 915 -25.65 22.42 1.62
C THR A 915 -24.23 22.97 1.40
N ARG A 916 -24.14 24.14 0.77
CA ARG A 916 -22.90 24.92 0.64
C ARG A 916 -22.52 25.48 2.02
N PRO A 917 -21.31 25.20 2.54
CA PRO A 917 -20.86 25.75 3.82
C PRO A 917 -20.57 27.25 3.70
N ILE A 918 -20.82 27.99 4.79
CA ILE A 918 -20.45 29.39 4.95
C ILE A 918 -19.21 29.45 5.86
N LEU A 919 -18.14 30.09 5.38
CA LEU A 919 -16.83 30.11 6.04
C LEU A 919 -16.42 31.52 6.44
N HIS A 920 -15.90 31.65 7.67
CA HIS A 920 -15.37 32.89 8.22
C HIS A 920 -13.89 32.76 8.53
N PHE A 921 -13.13 33.82 8.25
CA PHE A 921 -11.69 33.89 8.48
C PHE A 921 -11.32 33.73 9.96
N MET A 922 -10.07 33.31 10.20
CA MET A 922 -9.44 33.43 11.51
C MET A 922 -9.05 34.89 11.76
N GLU A 923 -9.33 35.42 12.95
CA GLU A 923 -8.82 36.72 13.39
C GLU A 923 -7.30 36.63 13.57
N CYS A 924 -6.55 37.34 12.73
CA CYS A 924 -5.10 37.48 12.87
C CYS A 924 -4.77 38.28 14.14
N GLU A 925 -3.94 37.73 15.02
CA GLU A 925 -3.44 38.47 16.16
C GLU A 925 -2.39 39.49 15.69
N ASN A 926 -2.71 40.78 15.81
CA ASN A 926 -1.80 41.86 15.46
C ASN A 926 -0.58 41.83 16.39
N ASN A 927 0.55 41.30 15.91
CA ASN A 927 1.82 41.25 16.61
C ASN A 927 2.30 42.65 17.01
N LYS A 928 1.97 43.07 18.24
CA LYS A 928 2.56 44.25 18.90
C LYS A 928 3.94 43.92 19.51
N SER A 929 4.78 43.23 18.74
CA SER A 929 6.22 43.19 18.93
C SER A 929 6.82 44.34 18.12
N GLY A 930 7.03 45.49 18.76
CA GLY A 930 7.53 46.67 18.08
C GLY A 930 9.01 46.58 17.81
N ASP A 931 9.40 46.67 16.54
CA ASP A 931 10.67 47.25 16.14
C ASP A 931 10.48 48.07 14.86
N ASN A 932 11.06 49.26 14.81
CA ASN A 932 11.03 50.11 13.62
C ASN A 932 12.29 49.84 12.79
N ASN A 933 12.13 49.53 11.50
CA ASN A 933 12.74 50.29 10.38
C ASN A 933 12.59 49.55 9.04
N TYR A 934 12.59 50.33 7.96
CA TYR A 934 12.54 49.93 6.55
C TYR A 934 11.32 49.09 6.13
N GLY A 935 10.49 49.69 5.28
CA GLY A 935 9.47 48.98 4.50
C GLY A 935 9.66 49.24 3.01
N ASP A 936 8.78 48.65 2.20
CA ASP A 936 8.50 49.06 0.83
C ASP A 936 6.98 49.12 0.63
N GLU A 937 6.51 50.05 -0.20
CA GLU A 937 5.09 50.40 -0.30
C GLU A 937 4.36 49.58 -1.38
N LEU A 938 3.24 48.95 -1.01
CA LEU A 938 2.23 48.46 -1.95
C LEU A 938 0.82 48.81 -1.47
N ASN A 939 0.42 50.05 -1.72
CA ASN A 939 -0.94 50.52 -1.46
C ASN A 939 -1.94 49.85 -2.41
N CYS A 940 -2.93 49.12 -1.87
CA CYS A 940 -4.13 48.74 -2.60
C CYS A 940 -5.23 49.77 -2.31
N GLU A 941 -5.38 50.75 -3.19
CA GLU A 941 -6.50 51.71 -3.11
C GLU A 941 -7.82 50.99 -3.45
N ILE A 942 -8.73 50.89 -2.48
CA ILE A 942 -10.07 50.35 -2.72
C ILE A 942 -10.97 51.49 -3.19
N GLU A 943 -11.30 51.50 -4.49
CA GLU A 943 -12.25 52.44 -5.05
C GLU A 943 -13.64 52.31 -4.38
N LYS A 944 -14.24 53.45 -4.06
CA LYS A 944 -15.58 53.53 -3.47
C LYS A 944 -16.60 53.72 -4.60
N ASP A 945 -17.29 52.64 -4.96
CA ASP A 945 -18.51 52.75 -5.77
C ASP A 945 -19.71 52.20 -5.01
N GLY A 946 -20.78 52.99 -4.95
CA GLY A 946 -21.80 52.88 -3.91
C GLY A 946 -23.19 52.47 -4.41
N LYS A 947 -23.74 51.39 -3.86
CA LYS A 947 -25.19 51.11 -3.85
C LYS A 947 -25.61 50.60 -2.47
N MET A 948 -26.85 50.93 -2.08
CA MET A 948 -27.30 50.90 -0.69
C MET A 948 -27.76 49.52 -0.22
N GLY A 949 -27.49 49.18 1.04
CA GLY A 949 -28.52 48.53 1.88
C GLY A 949 -28.22 47.16 2.50
N SER A 950 -27.30 47.07 3.45
CA SER A 950 -27.59 46.41 4.75
C SER A 950 -26.55 46.77 5.81
N GLU A 951 -27.00 46.99 7.05
CA GLU A 951 -26.13 47.22 8.21
C GLU A 951 -25.61 45.89 8.76
N ASN A 952 -24.30 45.66 8.73
CA ASN A 952 -23.60 44.73 9.63
C ASN A 952 -22.10 45.03 9.62
N ALA A 953 -21.69 46.05 10.37
CA ALA A 953 -20.27 46.29 10.65
C ALA A 953 -19.67 45.11 11.44
N SER A 954 -18.42 44.77 11.14
CA SER A 954 -17.73 43.62 11.72
C SER A 954 -17.64 43.67 13.25
N LYS A 955 -18.43 42.83 13.91
CA LYS A 955 -18.18 42.41 15.30
C LYS A 955 -17.13 41.30 15.31
N GLU A 956 -16.26 41.34 16.31
CA GLU A 956 -15.29 40.27 16.62
C GLU A 956 -16.02 38.92 16.70
N LYS A 957 -15.54 37.91 15.94
CA LYS A 957 -16.18 36.61 15.80
C LYS A 957 -15.32 35.52 16.43
N LYS A 958 -15.66 35.20 17.68
CA LYS A 958 -15.14 34.05 18.42
C LYS A 958 -15.24 32.75 17.60
N PRO A 959 -14.34 31.76 17.82
CA PRO A 959 -14.39 30.47 17.14
C PRO A 959 -15.73 29.76 17.38
N PHE A 960 -16.41 29.37 16.30
CA PHE A 960 -17.77 28.84 16.32
C PHE A 960 -17.97 27.75 15.25
N LEU A 961 -18.99 26.91 15.44
CA LEU A 961 -19.39 25.85 14.51
C LEU A 961 -20.91 25.64 14.62
N ILE A 962 -21.60 25.68 13.48
CA ILE A 962 -23.04 25.42 13.35
C ILE A 962 -23.24 24.36 12.26
N LEU A 963 -23.92 23.27 12.62
CA LEU A 963 -24.33 22.20 11.71
C LEU A 963 -25.77 21.80 12.03
N GLU A 964 -26.70 21.96 11.10
CA GLU A 964 -28.10 21.55 11.27
C GLU A 964 -28.41 20.29 10.47
N ASN A 965 -29.10 19.33 11.09
CA ASN A 965 -29.41 18.02 10.51
C ASN A 965 -28.19 17.34 9.84
N ASN A 966 -27.04 17.37 10.50
CA ASN A 966 -25.79 16.78 10.04
C ASN A 966 -25.86 15.25 9.98
N ILE A 967 -25.24 14.67 8.94
CA ILE A 967 -25.31 13.26 8.57
C ILE A 967 -23.89 12.73 8.32
N HIS A 968 -23.58 11.52 8.79
CA HIS A 968 -22.32 10.87 8.44
C HIS A 968 -22.37 10.36 6.99
N PRO A 969 -21.57 10.90 6.04
CA PRO A 969 -21.80 10.71 4.61
C PRO A 969 -21.64 9.25 4.17
N VAL A 970 -20.56 8.59 4.62
CA VAL A 970 -20.31 7.16 4.38
C VAL A 970 -21.45 6.29 4.94
N VAL A 971 -21.76 6.40 6.24
CA VAL A 971 -22.72 5.52 6.92
C VAL A 971 -24.13 5.71 6.36
N ALA A 972 -24.55 6.93 6.02
CA ALA A 972 -25.85 7.18 5.39
C ALA A 972 -25.95 6.69 3.94
N THR A 973 -24.82 6.52 3.25
CA THR A 973 -24.76 5.85 1.94
C THR A 973 -24.93 4.32 2.07
N LEU A 974 -24.51 3.75 3.21
CA LEU A 974 -24.63 2.31 3.52
C LEU A 974 -25.95 1.93 4.22
N MET A 975 -26.55 2.87 4.96
CA MET A 975 -27.75 2.65 5.78
C MET A 975 -28.84 3.69 5.44
N PRO A 976 -29.96 3.30 4.80
CA PRO A 976 -30.94 4.25 4.25
C PRO A 976 -31.77 5.03 5.28
N ASN A 977 -31.66 4.69 6.58
CA ASN A 977 -32.42 5.30 7.68
C ASN A 977 -31.49 5.99 8.70
N PHE A 978 -30.46 6.72 8.25
CA PHE A 978 -29.57 7.45 9.15
C PHE A 978 -30.29 8.63 9.84
N ILE A 979 -30.09 8.81 11.15
CA ILE A 979 -30.75 9.85 11.93
C ILE A 979 -29.87 11.12 11.98
N PRO A 980 -30.31 12.26 11.42
CA PRO A 980 -29.50 13.48 11.35
C PRO A 980 -29.45 14.22 12.70
N ASN A 981 -28.38 14.97 12.96
CA ASN A 981 -28.11 15.60 14.26
C ASN A 981 -27.67 17.07 14.16
N ASN A 982 -28.08 17.89 15.13
CA ASN A 982 -27.71 19.31 15.21
C ASN A 982 -26.50 19.49 16.11
N ILE A 983 -25.52 20.30 15.72
CA ILE A 983 -24.33 20.63 16.53
C ILE A 983 -24.17 22.15 16.51
N TYR A 984 -23.97 22.74 17.69
CA TYR A 984 -23.82 24.18 17.89
C TYR A 984 -22.67 24.42 18.88
N MET A 985 -21.77 25.35 18.57
CA MET A 985 -20.64 25.76 19.41
C MET A 985 -20.34 27.24 19.16
N GLY A 986 -20.04 28.02 20.21
CA GLY A 986 -19.54 29.41 20.09
C GLY A 986 -20.50 30.42 19.44
N CYS A 987 -21.81 30.14 19.41
CA CYS A 987 -22.83 30.87 18.65
C CYS A 987 -24.02 31.31 19.53
N ASP A 988 -24.99 32.06 18.98
CA ASP A 988 -26.14 32.56 19.76
C ASP A 988 -27.06 31.45 20.32
N LYS A 989 -27.07 30.26 19.69
CA LYS A 989 -27.83 29.09 20.17
C LYS A 989 -27.12 28.35 21.31
N GLU A 990 -25.78 28.40 21.33
CA GLU A 990 -24.90 27.64 22.22
C GLU A 990 -23.56 28.40 22.27
N LYS A 991 -23.31 29.18 23.32
CA LYS A 991 -22.22 30.18 23.38
C LYS A 991 -20.87 29.56 23.73
N GLU A 992 -20.95 28.39 24.33
CA GLU A 992 -19.89 27.56 24.84
C GLU A 992 -19.21 26.83 23.66
N THR A 993 -17.87 26.71 23.67
CA THR A 993 -17.13 26.01 22.59
C THR A 993 -16.86 24.55 22.91
N THR A 994 -17.01 24.15 24.18
CA THR A 994 -16.74 22.81 24.69
C THR A 994 -18.03 22.11 25.09
N LEU A 995 -18.31 20.96 24.47
CA LEU A 995 -19.50 20.16 24.70
C LEU A 995 -19.13 18.86 25.41
N LEU A 996 -19.68 18.63 26.61
CA LEU A 996 -19.52 17.40 27.38
C LEU A 996 -20.64 16.41 27.00
N LEU A 997 -20.29 15.38 26.24
CA LEU A 997 -21.18 14.35 25.71
C LEU A 997 -21.21 13.12 26.63
N THR A 998 -22.43 12.68 26.97
CA THR A 998 -22.67 11.47 27.78
C THR A 998 -23.59 10.47 27.07
N GLY A 999 -23.49 9.19 27.43
CA GLY A 999 -24.43 8.16 26.97
C GLY A 999 -23.82 6.78 26.69
N PRO A 1000 -24.66 5.75 26.47
CA PRO A 1000 -24.21 4.39 26.21
C PRO A 1000 -23.53 4.24 24.84
N ASN A 1001 -22.62 3.27 24.72
CA ASN A 1001 -21.74 3.14 23.54
C ASN A 1001 -22.52 2.84 22.25
N MET A 1002 -23.59 2.04 22.36
CA MET A 1002 -24.51 1.75 21.25
C MET A 1002 -25.43 2.94 20.88
N GLY A 1003 -25.39 4.06 21.61
CA GLY A 1003 -26.15 5.28 21.33
C GLY A 1003 -25.59 6.15 20.20
N GLY A 1004 -24.48 5.74 19.56
CA GLY A 1004 -23.91 6.43 18.39
C GLY A 1004 -22.91 7.54 18.70
N LYS A 1005 -22.35 7.60 19.92
CA LYS A 1005 -21.37 8.64 20.35
C LYS A 1005 -20.25 8.83 19.32
N SER A 1006 -19.48 7.77 19.05
CA SER A 1006 -18.31 7.84 18.17
C SER A 1006 -18.68 8.17 16.71
N THR A 1007 -19.91 7.85 16.27
CA THR A 1007 -20.45 8.25 14.96
C THR A 1007 -20.73 9.76 14.90
N LEU A 1008 -21.30 10.33 15.95
CA LEU A 1008 -21.51 11.78 16.10
C LEU A 1008 -20.16 12.53 16.12
N LEU A 1009 -19.17 12.00 16.84
CA LEU A 1009 -17.82 12.56 16.89
C LEU A 1009 -17.18 12.57 15.48
N ARG A 1010 -17.16 11.42 14.79
CA ARG A 1010 -16.61 11.30 13.42
C ARG A 1010 -17.31 12.22 12.41
N GLN A 1011 -18.64 12.23 12.37
CA GLN A 1011 -19.36 13.07 11.39
C GLN A 1011 -19.11 14.57 11.58
N THR A 1012 -18.79 15.02 12.80
CA THR A 1012 -18.46 16.41 13.09
C THR A 1012 -17.16 16.83 12.41
N ALA A 1013 -16.06 16.09 12.63
CA ALA A 1013 -14.80 16.36 11.94
C ALA A 1013 -14.90 16.16 10.42
N ILE A 1014 -15.57 15.11 9.96
CA ILE A 1014 -15.76 14.86 8.52
C ILE A 1014 -16.49 16.03 7.83
N SER A 1015 -17.46 16.65 8.50
CA SER A 1015 -18.18 17.82 7.97
C SER A 1015 -17.29 19.06 7.86
N VAL A 1016 -16.39 19.28 8.83
CA VAL A 1016 -15.38 20.35 8.79
C VAL A 1016 -14.36 20.11 7.67
N ILE A 1017 -13.89 18.87 7.52
CA ILE A 1017 -12.98 18.47 6.42
C ILE A 1017 -13.66 18.71 5.06
N LEU A 1018 -14.90 18.26 4.87
CA LEU A 1018 -15.66 18.49 3.63
C LEU A 1018 -15.84 19.98 3.33
N ALA A 1019 -16.08 20.81 4.35
CA ALA A 1019 -16.16 22.25 4.17
C ALA A 1019 -14.83 22.85 3.70
N GLN A 1020 -13.71 22.53 4.37
CA GLN A 1020 -12.40 23.12 4.08
C GLN A 1020 -11.68 22.54 2.85
N ILE A 1021 -12.11 21.41 2.28
CA ILE A 1021 -11.67 21.01 0.93
C ILE A 1021 -12.42 21.76 -0.19
N GLY A 1022 -13.53 22.44 0.13
CA GLY A 1022 -14.40 23.10 -0.86
C GLY A 1022 -15.45 22.17 -1.46
N ALA A 1023 -15.99 21.24 -0.68
CA ALA A 1023 -17.12 20.38 -1.04
C ALA A 1023 -18.40 20.79 -0.29
N PHE A 1024 -19.55 20.31 -0.78
CA PHE A 1024 -20.83 20.49 -0.08
C PHE A 1024 -20.92 19.54 1.13
N VAL A 1025 -21.53 20.02 2.22
CA VAL A 1025 -21.57 19.34 3.52
C VAL A 1025 -22.90 18.58 3.71
N PRO A 1026 -22.89 17.34 4.26
CA PRO A 1026 -24.08 16.51 4.52
C PRO A 1026 -24.93 17.02 5.69
N SER A 1027 -25.52 18.19 5.51
CA SER A 1027 -26.23 18.97 6.52
C SER A 1027 -27.24 19.89 5.82
N THR A 1028 -28.31 20.31 6.49
CA THR A 1028 -29.24 21.32 5.94
C THR A 1028 -28.68 22.74 6.04
N TYR A 1029 -27.84 23.05 7.04
CA TYR A 1029 -27.19 24.35 7.19
C TYR A 1029 -25.82 24.18 7.87
N CYS A 1030 -24.78 24.79 7.29
CA CYS A 1030 -23.40 24.70 7.78
C CYS A 1030 -22.74 26.09 7.77
N GLU A 1031 -22.29 26.55 8.94
CA GLU A 1031 -21.53 27.79 9.09
C GLU A 1031 -20.44 27.61 10.14
N LEU A 1032 -19.20 28.03 9.84
CA LEU A 1032 -18.07 27.96 10.77
C LEU A 1032 -17.00 29.02 10.51
N THR A 1033 -16.25 29.38 11.56
CA THR A 1033 -14.88 29.88 11.38
C THR A 1033 -13.94 28.73 11.07
N ILE A 1034 -12.94 28.97 10.22
CA ILE A 1034 -11.90 27.99 9.84
C ILE A 1034 -11.29 27.27 11.06
N VAL A 1035 -10.97 25.98 10.87
CA VAL A 1035 -10.20 25.14 11.79
C VAL A 1035 -8.77 24.97 11.27
N ASP A 1036 -7.79 25.12 12.15
CA ASP A 1036 -6.35 25.02 11.84
C ASP A 1036 -5.80 23.60 11.98
N LYS A 1037 -6.24 22.85 13.00
CA LYS A 1037 -5.91 21.46 13.25
C LYS A 1037 -7.09 20.71 13.88
N ILE A 1038 -7.28 19.45 13.46
CA ILE A 1038 -8.21 18.52 14.11
C ILE A 1038 -7.40 17.52 14.95
N PHE A 1039 -7.68 17.46 16.25
CA PHE A 1039 -7.14 16.46 17.18
C PHE A 1039 -8.21 15.42 17.48
N THR A 1040 -7.83 14.14 17.50
CA THR A 1040 -8.79 13.06 17.76
C THR A 1040 -8.23 11.99 18.70
N ARG A 1041 -9.05 11.51 19.62
CA ARG A 1041 -8.83 10.27 20.37
C ARG A 1041 -10.11 9.45 20.32
N LEU A 1042 -10.20 8.52 19.36
CA LEU A 1042 -11.43 7.75 19.09
C LEU A 1042 -11.19 6.24 19.21
N GLY A 1043 -11.47 5.69 20.39
CA GLY A 1043 -11.43 4.25 20.67
C GLY A 1043 -10.09 3.76 21.23
N SER A 1044 -9.97 2.43 21.36
CA SER A 1044 -8.78 1.75 21.89
C SER A 1044 -8.21 0.76 20.89
N SER A 1045 -7.02 1.06 20.35
CA SER A 1045 -6.19 0.09 19.63
C SER A 1045 -4.81 0.01 20.27
N ASP A 1046 -4.46 -1.17 20.79
CA ASP A 1046 -3.20 -1.47 21.46
C ASP A 1046 -2.02 -1.45 20.48
N ASN A 1047 -1.01 -0.60 20.74
CA ASN A 1047 0.28 -0.67 20.04
C ASN A 1047 1.17 -1.77 20.66
N LEU A 1048 0.65 -3.00 20.71
CA LEU A 1048 1.28 -4.15 21.37
C LEU A 1048 2.72 -4.43 20.88
N PHE A 1049 3.02 -4.08 19.61
CA PHE A 1049 4.33 -4.23 18.98
C PHE A 1049 5.35 -3.12 19.33
N GLU A 1050 4.93 -2.04 19.98
CA GLU A 1050 5.83 -0.99 20.51
C GLU A 1050 6.08 -1.16 22.01
N GLY A 1051 5.39 -2.10 22.68
CA GLY A 1051 5.46 -2.28 24.14
C GLY A 1051 4.79 -1.17 24.97
N LYS A 1052 4.32 -0.09 24.33
CA LYS A 1052 3.55 0.99 24.98
C LYS A 1052 2.16 0.47 25.38
N SER A 1053 1.72 0.81 26.60
CA SER A 1053 0.35 0.53 27.04
C SER A 1053 -0.67 1.41 26.29
N THR A 1054 -1.91 0.94 26.19
CA THR A 1054 -3.03 1.71 25.63
C THR A 1054 -3.18 3.09 26.26
N PHE A 1055 -3.03 3.15 27.59
CA PHE A 1055 -3.10 4.37 28.39
C PHE A 1055 -1.91 5.31 28.15
N LEU A 1056 -0.70 4.80 27.92
CA LEU A 1056 0.44 5.66 27.59
C LEU A 1056 0.24 6.35 26.24
N VAL A 1057 -0.20 5.61 25.21
CA VAL A 1057 -0.52 6.18 23.88
C VAL A 1057 -1.68 7.18 23.97
N GLU A 1058 -2.67 6.91 24.83
CA GLU A 1058 -3.78 7.82 25.12
C GLU A 1058 -3.31 9.14 25.75
N LEU A 1059 -2.37 9.09 26.71
CA LEU A 1059 -1.77 10.29 27.30
C LEU A 1059 -0.80 11.01 26.34
N GLU A 1060 -0.12 10.30 25.44
CA GLU A 1060 0.69 10.91 24.37
C GLU A 1060 -0.17 11.74 23.41
N ASP A 1061 -1.31 11.19 22.94
CA ASP A 1061 -2.28 11.92 22.11
C ASP A 1061 -2.79 13.20 22.82
N ILE A 1062 -3.14 13.12 24.10
CA ILE A 1062 -3.61 14.27 24.90
C ILE A 1062 -2.50 15.29 25.17
N SER A 1063 -1.29 14.85 25.51
CA SER A 1063 -0.13 15.73 25.69
C SER A 1063 0.13 16.57 24.44
N ASN A 1064 0.04 15.96 23.26
CA ASN A 1064 0.25 16.63 22.00
C ASN A 1064 -0.94 17.53 21.58
N LEU A 1065 -2.17 17.21 21.97
CA LEU A 1065 -3.30 18.14 21.91
C LEU A 1065 -3.03 19.40 22.76
N LEU A 1066 -2.67 19.23 24.03
CA LEU A 1066 -2.46 20.34 24.96
C LEU A 1066 -1.25 21.22 24.61
N LYS A 1067 -0.22 20.66 23.95
CA LYS A 1067 0.94 21.41 23.43
C LYS A 1067 0.66 22.19 22.14
N GLN A 1068 -0.13 21.63 21.22
CA GLN A 1068 -0.21 22.10 19.82
C GLN A 1068 -1.54 22.76 19.44
N SER A 1069 -2.58 22.70 20.28
CA SER A 1069 -3.89 23.25 19.94
C SER A 1069 -3.98 24.77 20.14
N THR A 1070 -4.75 25.43 19.28
CA THR A 1070 -5.07 26.85 19.36
C THR A 1070 -6.57 27.06 19.60
N LYS A 1071 -6.99 28.31 19.83
CA LYS A 1071 -8.41 28.70 19.88
C LYS A 1071 -9.21 28.31 18.62
N TYR A 1072 -8.55 28.09 17.47
CA TYR A 1072 -9.20 27.65 16.22
C TYR A 1072 -9.20 26.12 16.03
N SER A 1073 -8.53 25.35 16.88
CA SER A 1073 -8.50 23.89 16.71
C SER A 1073 -9.84 23.23 17.02
N LEU A 1074 -10.00 21.99 16.56
CA LEU A 1074 -11.13 21.12 16.88
C LEU A 1074 -10.63 19.87 17.61
N ALA A 1075 -10.96 19.75 18.89
CA ALA A 1075 -10.68 18.59 19.74
C ALA A 1075 -11.87 17.62 19.77
N ILE A 1076 -11.60 16.33 19.56
CA ILE A 1076 -12.61 15.28 19.58
C ILE A 1076 -12.10 14.09 20.40
N LEU A 1077 -12.61 13.94 21.62
CA LEU A 1077 -12.12 12.98 22.61
C LEU A 1077 -13.24 12.01 23.00
N ASP A 1078 -12.98 10.70 22.97
CA ASP A 1078 -13.93 9.65 23.31
C ASP A 1078 -13.38 8.73 24.40
N GLU A 1079 -14.03 8.74 25.57
CA GLU A 1079 -13.79 7.86 26.72
C GLU A 1079 -12.37 7.99 27.35
N LEU A 1080 -11.81 9.20 27.36
CA LEU A 1080 -10.52 9.52 28.00
C LEU A 1080 -10.47 9.05 29.47
N GLY A 1081 -9.41 8.32 29.82
CA GLY A 1081 -9.16 7.75 31.14
C GLY A 1081 -9.45 6.24 31.22
N ARG A 1082 -10.01 5.63 30.17
CA ARG A 1082 -10.45 4.23 30.16
C ARG A 1082 -9.32 3.21 30.42
N GLY A 1083 -8.06 3.56 30.15
CA GLY A 1083 -6.90 2.70 30.37
C GLY A 1083 -6.35 2.64 31.81
N THR A 1084 -6.95 3.32 32.80
CA THR A 1084 -6.43 3.42 34.18
C THR A 1084 -7.52 3.24 35.25
N SER A 1085 -7.17 3.45 36.54
CA SER A 1085 -8.13 3.39 37.64
C SER A 1085 -9.23 4.45 37.48
N SER A 1086 -10.45 4.17 37.95
CA SER A 1086 -11.57 5.11 37.81
C SER A 1086 -11.33 6.45 38.51
N PHE A 1087 -10.52 6.49 39.57
CA PHE A 1087 -10.17 7.73 40.26
C PHE A 1087 -9.17 8.56 39.45
N ASP A 1088 -8.08 7.94 38.99
CA ASP A 1088 -7.04 8.63 38.20
C ASP A 1088 -7.58 9.08 36.85
N GLY A 1089 -8.36 8.21 36.18
CA GLY A 1089 -9.02 8.52 34.92
C GLY A 1089 -10.00 9.68 35.03
N THR A 1090 -10.81 9.73 36.10
CA THR A 1090 -11.69 10.89 36.38
C THR A 1090 -10.88 12.16 36.60
N ALA A 1091 -9.82 12.12 37.42
CA ALA A 1091 -8.99 13.28 37.73
C ALA A 1091 -8.25 13.84 36.50
N ILE A 1092 -7.72 12.96 35.64
CA ILE A 1092 -7.06 13.33 34.39
C ILE A 1092 -8.07 13.88 33.38
N ALA A 1093 -9.23 13.22 33.24
CA ALA A 1093 -10.29 13.67 32.33
C ALA A 1093 -10.82 15.07 32.72
N LEU A 1094 -11.05 15.33 34.01
CA LEU A 1094 -11.49 16.64 34.51
C LEU A 1094 -10.43 17.72 34.26
N SER A 1095 -9.18 17.49 34.69
CA SER A 1095 -8.07 18.43 34.48
C SER A 1095 -7.86 18.78 33.00
N THR A 1096 -7.96 17.77 32.13
CA THR A 1096 -7.84 17.95 30.67
C THR A 1096 -9.00 18.78 30.11
N LEU A 1097 -10.23 18.50 30.55
CA LEU A 1097 -11.43 19.21 30.13
C LEU A 1097 -11.39 20.69 30.54
N GLU A 1098 -11.02 20.98 31.79
CA GLU A 1098 -10.85 22.35 32.31
C GLU A 1098 -9.74 23.11 31.57
N GLN A 1099 -8.59 22.47 31.29
CA GLN A 1099 -7.51 23.10 30.53
C GLN A 1099 -7.96 23.44 29.09
N ILE A 1100 -8.76 22.58 28.46
CA ILE A 1100 -9.34 22.83 27.15
C ILE A 1100 -10.37 23.97 27.18
N SER A 1101 -11.31 23.98 28.13
CA SER A 1101 -12.39 24.98 28.17
C SER A 1101 -11.93 26.36 28.67
N ASP A 1102 -11.07 26.41 29.67
CA ASP A 1102 -10.81 27.63 30.43
C ASP A 1102 -9.50 28.31 30.03
N THR A 1103 -8.51 27.54 29.54
CA THR A 1103 -7.25 28.07 29.02
C THR A 1103 -7.27 28.15 27.49
N ILE A 1104 -7.42 27.03 26.79
CA ILE A 1104 -7.21 26.93 25.33
C ILE A 1104 -8.40 27.51 24.54
N LYS A 1105 -9.65 27.29 25.00
CA LYS A 1105 -10.90 27.80 24.41
C LYS A 1105 -11.10 27.42 22.94
N CYS A 1106 -10.59 26.25 22.55
CA CYS A 1106 -10.84 25.67 21.24
C CYS A 1106 -12.27 25.09 21.15
N ARG A 1107 -12.65 24.59 19.97
CA ARG A 1107 -13.88 23.80 19.80
C ARG A 1107 -13.62 22.39 20.29
N CYS A 1108 -14.46 21.86 21.17
CA CYS A 1108 -14.26 20.53 21.73
C CYS A 1108 -15.58 19.74 21.83
N ILE A 1109 -15.56 18.47 21.46
CA ILE A 1109 -16.53 17.49 21.98
C ILE A 1109 -15.76 16.47 22.81
N PHE A 1110 -16.08 16.41 24.10
CA PHE A 1110 -15.51 15.52 25.08
C PHE A 1110 -16.56 14.48 25.47
N SER A 1111 -16.36 13.22 25.11
CA SER A 1111 -17.29 12.12 25.39
C SER A 1111 -16.80 11.30 26.58
N THR A 1112 -17.65 11.09 27.59
CA THR A 1112 -17.27 10.41 28.84
C THR A 1112 -18.36 9.54 29.46
N HIS A 1113 -17.93 8.62 30.33
CA HIS A 1113 -18.78 7.83 31.24
C HIS A 1113 -18.67 8.27 32.70
N TYR A 1114 -17.72 9.13 33.05
CA TYR A 1114 -17.53 9.57 34.43
C TYR A 1114 -18.64 10.54 34.84
N HIS A 1115 -19.67 10.05 35.53
CA HIS A 1115 -20.75 10.91 36.03
C HIS A 1115 -20.22 12.03 36.95
N LEU A 1116 -19.12 11.77 37.65
CA LEU A 1116 -18.34 12.75 38.43
C LEU A 1116 -17.89 13.99 37.63
N LEU A 1117 -17.49 13.84 36.36
CA LEU A 1117 -17.19 15.01 35.51
C LEU A 1117 -18.44 15.85 35.31
N VAL A 1118 -19.56 15.19 35.03
CA VAL A 1118 -20.85 15.83 34.76
C VAL A 1118 -21.34 16.60 35.99
N GLU A 1119 -21.15 16.03 37.19
CA GLU A 1119 -21.44 16.65 38.49
C GLU A 1119 -20.69 17.98 38.69
N GLU A 1120 -19.35 17.97 38.66
CA GLU A 1120 -18.53 19.16 38.89
C GLU A 1120 -18.76 20.24 37.80
N VAL A 1121 -18.87 19.81 36.54
CA VAL A 1121 -19.06 20.69 35.38
C VAL A 1121 -20.43 21.39 35.36
N LYS A 1122 -21.43 20.96 36.16
CA LYS A 1122 -22.71 21.71 36.33
C LYS A 1122 -22.52 23.18 36.72
N HIS A 1123 -21.38 23.53 37.31
CA HIS A 1123 -21.07 24.89 37.76
C HIS A 1123 -20.12 25.68 36.86
N ASN A 1124 -19.51 25.08 35.82
CA ASN A 1124 -18.62 25.79 34.89
C ASN A 1124 -19.44 26.47 33.78
N THR A 1125 -19.21 27.77 33.55
CA THR A 1125 -19.91 28.55 32.52
C THR A 1125 -19.38 28.37 31.10
N ASN A 1126 -18.30 27.61 30.92
CA ASN A 1126 -17.58 27.47 29.64
C ASN A 1126 -17.85 26.13 28.93
N ILE A 1127 -18.58 25.21 29.57
CA ILE A 1127 -18.83 23.85 29.11
C ILE A 1127 -20.33 23.55 29.14
N SER A 1128 -20.86 22.96 28.08
CA SER A 1128 -22.27 22.58 27.99
C SER A 1128 -22.48 21.07 27.97
N ASN A 1129 -23.36 20.59 28.86
CA ASN A 1129 -23.73 19.19 29.00
C ASN A 1129 -24.74 18.74 27.92
N TYR A 1130 -24.44 17.62 27.27
CA TYR A 1130 -25.24 16.98 26.22
C TYR A 1130 -25.26 15.45 26.39
N HIS A 1131 -26.24 14.79 25.78
CA HIS A 1131 -26.28 13.34 25.70
C HIS A 1131 -26.89 12.80 24.40
N MET A 1132 -26.61 11.52 24.11
CA MET A 1132 -27.36 10.75 23.12
C MET A 1132 -28.66 10.25 23.75
N SER A 1133 -29.79 10.69 23.20
CA SER A 1133 -31.13 10.37 23.71
C SER A 1133 -31.50 8.89 23.51
N LEU A 1134 -32.26 8.36 24.47
CA LEU A 1134 -32.91 7.06 24.41
C LEU A 1134 -34.36 7.18 24.85
N SER A 1135 -35.19 6.25 24.41
CA SER A 1135 -36.52 6.00 25.00
C SER A 1135 -36.55 4.60 25.57
N ILE A 1136 -37.09 4.46 26.78
CA ILE A 1136 -37.45 3.18 27.37
C ILE A 1136 -38.91 2.92 26.99
N ASP A 1137 -39.20 1.71 26.49
CA ASP A 1137 -40.56 1.19 26.38
C ASP A 1137 -40.86 0.43 27.68
N ASP A 1138 -41.54 1.10 28.62
CA ASP A 1138 -41.84 0.57 29.96
C ASP A 1138 -42.75 -0.67 29.91
N ASP A 1139 -43.61 -0.80 28.90
CA ASP A 1139 -44.50 -1.96 28.71
C ASP A 1139 -43.75 -3.19 28.16
N GLN A 1140 -42.60 -3.00 27.49
CA GLN A 1140 -41.78 -4.07 26.92
C GLN A 1140 -40.41 -4.25 27.59
N GLU A 1141 -40.06 -3.40 28.56
CA GLU A 1141 -38.74 -3.28 29.19
C GLU A 1141 -37.57 -3.08 28.20
N LYS A 1142 -37.82 -2.50 27.03
CA LYS A 1142 -36.84 -2.36 25.94
C LYS A 1142 -36.22 -0.96 25.88
N ILE A 1143 -34.90 -0.91 25.78
CA ILE A 1143 -34.20 0.31 25.33
C ILE A 1143 -34.36 0.44 23.82
N ILE A 1144 -34.82 1.62 23.37
CA ILE A 1144 -34.76 2.05 21.98
C ILE A 1144 -33.77 3.21 21.90
N PHE A 1145 -32.66 3.01 21.18
CA PHE A 1145 -31.70 4.06 20.87
C PHE A 1145 -32.30 5.00 19.83
N LEU A 1146 -32.49 6.28 20.18
CA LEU A 1146 -33.09 7.28 19.29
C LEU A 1146 -32.05 8.01 18.42
N TYR A 1147 -30.75 7.83 18.72
CA TYR A 1147 -29.61 8.42 18.00
C TYR A 1147 -29.65 9.95 17.81
N LYS A 1148 -30.45 10.68 18.61
CA LYS A 1148 -30.47 12.14 18.64
C LYS A 1148 -29.55 12.68 19.74
N PHE A 1149 -28.70 13.63 19.38
CA PHE A 1149 -27.89 14.44 20.29
C PHE A 1149 -28.75 15.59 20.83
N ILE A 1150 -28.91 15.67 22.14
CA ILE A 1150 -29.74 16.67 22.82
C ILE A 1150 -29.04 17.26 24.05
N LYS A 1151 -29.35 18.53 24.36
CA LYS A 1151 -28.78 19.24 25.52
C LYS A 1151 -29.35 18.69 26.82
N GLY A 1152 -28.54 18.67 27.86
CA GLY A 1152 -28.85 18.10 29.17
C GLY A 1152 -28.10 16.79 29.43
N ILE A 1153 -28.24 16.28 30.66
CA ILE A 1153 -27.48 15.14 31.20
C ILE A 1153 -28.23 13.83 30.93
N CYS A 1154 -27.50 12.75 30.62
CA CYS A 1154 -28.06 11.40 30.49
C CYS A 1154 -28.73 10.95 31.82
N PRO A 1155 -30.04 10.64 31.86
CA PRO A 1155 -30.81 10.61 33.10
C PRO A 1155 -30.56 9.40 34.02
N LYS A 1156 -29.86 8.34 33.57
CA LYS A 1156 -29.22 7.30 34.41
C LYS A 1156 -28.29 6.39 33.61
N SER A 1157 -27.62 5.44 34.29
CA SER A 1157 -26.72 4.46 33.70
C SER A 1157 -27.47 3.22 33.18
N PHE A 1158 -27.48 3.03 31.85
CA PHE A 1158 -28.29 1.98 31.20
C PHE A 1158 -27.64 0.59 31.14
N GLY A 1159 -26.45 0.39 31.73
CA GLY A 1159 -25.71 -0.87 31.67
C GLY A 1159 -26.49 -2.08 32.21
N ILE A 1160 -27.28 -1.90 33.27
CA ILE A 1160 -28.11 -2.95 33.90
C ILE A 1160 -29.21 -3.42 32.93
N HIS A 1161 -29.84 -2.50 32.21
CA HIS A 1161 -30.85 -2.81 31.19
C HIS A 1161 -30.22 -3.50 29.96
N ILE A 1162 -29.00 -3.12 29.58
CA ILE A 1162 -28.26 -3.81 28.50
C ILE A 1162 -27.88 -5.24 28.94
N ALA A 1163 -27.46 -5.44 30.18
CA ALA A 1163 -27.23 -6.78 30.75
C ALA A 1163 -28.50 -7.66 30.74
N LYS A 1164 -29.66 -7.05 31.03
CA LYS A 1164 -30.98 -7.71 30.92
C LYS A 1164 -31.33 -8.10 29.48
N LEU A 1165 -31.02 -7.24 28.50
CA LEU A 1165 -31.18 -7.55 27.07
C LEU A 1165 -30.18 -8.60 26.56
N ALA A 1166 -28.98 -8.66 27.12
CA ALA A 1166 -27.98 -9.71 26.87
C ALA A 1166 -28.31 -11.06 27.53
N GLY A 1167 -29.42 -11.16 28.28
CA GLY A 1167 -29.89 -12.42 28.86
C GLY A 1167 -29.21 -12.85 30.15
N LEU A 1168 -28.59 -11.93 30.91
CA LEU A 1168 -28.01 -12.28 32.21
C LEU A 1168 -29.07 -12.79 33.21
N PRO A 1169 -28.69 -13.65 34.18
CA PRO A 1169 -29.58 -14.09 35.26
C PRO A 1169 -30.19 -12.92 36.05
N LYS A 1170 -31.47 -13.04 36.43
CA LYS A 1170 -32.21 -11.97 37.12
C LYS A 1170 -31.61 -11.62 38.47
N GLU A 1171 -31.14 -12.63 39.18
CA GLU A 1171 -30.47 -12.53 40.48
C GLU A 1171 -29.22 -11.63 40.42
N ILE A 1172 -28.49 -11.71 39.29
CA ILE A 1172 -27.30 -10.87 39.04
C ILE A 1172 -27.72 -9.45 38.66
N ILE A 1173 -28.79 -9.28 37.87
CA ILE A 1173 -29.32 -7.97 37.46
C ILE A 1173 -29.87 -7.19 38.65
N GLU A 1174 -30.64 -7.84 39.53
CA GLU A 1174 -31.21 -7.25 40.74
C GLU A 1174 -30.10 -6.84 41.72
N LEU A 1175 -29.14 -7.74 41.99
CA LEU A 1175 -27.99 -7.42 42.85
C LEU A 1175 -27.09 -6.33 42.25
N ALA A 1176 -26.87 -6.32 40.92
CA ALA A 1176 -26.12 -5.25 40.25
C ALA A 1176 -26.81 -3.89 40.37
N HIS A 1177 -28.16 -3.86 40.31
CA HIS A 1177 -28.93 -2.64 40.53
C HIS A 1177 -28.80 -2.12 41.97
N GLU A 1178 -28.94 -2.99 42.98
CA GLU A 1178 -28.70 -2.62 44.38
C GLU A 1178 -27.30 -2.06 44.60
N LYS A 1179 -26.27 -2.69 44.04
CA LYS A 1179 -24.88 -2.21 44.14
C LYS A 1179 -24.68 -0.88 43.42
N SER A 1180 -25.26 -0.69 42.23
CA SER A 1180 -25.16 0.57 41.49
C SER A 1180 -25.76 1.73 42.28
N VAL A 1181 -26.95 1.55 42.87
CA VAL A 1181 -27.60 2.58 43.69
C VAL A 1181 -26.82 2.85 44.99
N LEU A 1182 -26.22 1.82 45.60
CA LEU A 1182 -25.36 1.99 46.78
C LEU A 1182 -24.10 2.83 46.42
N PHE A 1183 -23.43 2.53 45.31
CA PHE A 1183 -22.28 3.32 44.86
C PHE A 1183 -22.68 4.75 44.48
N GLU A 1184 -23.79 4.96 43.77
CA GLU A 1184 -24.36 6.27 43.44
C GLU A 1184 -24.51 7.13 44.71
N ASN A 1185 -25.21 6.64 45.73
CA ASN A 1185 -25.40 7.34 47.01
C ASN A 1185 -24.09 7.65 47.76
N VAL A 1186 -23.14 6.71 47.80
CA VAL A 1186 -21.84 6.91 48.48
C VAL A 1186 -20.99 7.94 47.76
N THR A 1187 -21.03 7.97 46.43
CA THR A 1187 -20.33 8.97 45.62
C THR A 1187 -20.95 10.36 45.82
N ASP A 1188 -22.28 10.45 45.80
CA ASP A 1188 -23.05 11.67 46.07
C ASP A 1188 -22.70 12.32 47.43
N GLU A 1189 -22.67 11.53 48.51
CA GLU A 1189 -22.25 11.95 49.85
C GLU A 1189 -20.82 12.49 49.84
N PHE A 1190 -19.89 11.76 49.19
CA PHE A 1190 -18.48 12.12 49.11
C PHE A 1190 -18.24 13.42 48.33
N CYS A 1191 -18.95 13.61 47.21
CA CYS A 1191 -18.93 14.85 46.43
C CYS A 1191 -19.47 16.05 47.21
N LYS A 1192 -20.58 15.90 47.94
CA LYS A 1192 -21.11 16.95 48.83
C LYS A 1192 -20.08 17.35 49.88
N ILE A 1193 -19.45 16.37 50.55
CA ILE A 1193 -18.40 16.61 51.55
C ILE A 1193 -17.18 17.34 50.94
N ILE A 1194 -16.75 16.96 49.73
CA ILE A 1194 -15.66 17.64 49.01
C ILE A 1194 -16.06 19.09 48.64
N LYS A 1195 -17.25 19.30 48.07
CA LYS A 1195 -17.76 20.62 47.70
C LYS A 1195 -17.78 21.57 48.90
N TYR A 1196 -18.34 21.15 50.04
CA TYR A 1196 -18.33 21.95 51.27
C TYR A 1196 -16.91 22.22 51.78
N LYS A 1197 -16.02 21.21 51.77
CA LYS A 1197 -14.61 21.36 52.19
C LYS A 1197 -13.84 22.33 51.30
N ASN A 1198 -14.16 22.39 50.01
CA ASN A 1198 -13.56 23.33 49.05
C ASN A 1198 -14.13 24.75 49.19
N ILE A 1199 -15.44 24.91 49.43
CA ILE A 1199 -16.05 26.21 49.76
C ILE A 1199 -15.44 26.80 51.04
N ILE A 1200 -15.32 25.99 52.10
CA ILE A 1200 -14.67 26.38 53.36
C ILE A 1200 -13.20 26.78 53.13
N ARG A 1201 -12.44 26.01 52.33
CA ARG A 1201 -11.07 26.37 51.94
C ARG A 1201 -10.97 27.65 51.11
N SER A 1202 -11.96 27.96 50.28
CA SER A 1202 -12.00 29.21 49.50
C SER A 1202 -12.22 30.41 50.41
N LEU A 1203 -13.14 30.31 51.37
CA LEU A 1203 -13.43 31.36 52.34
C LEU A 1203 -12.25 31.60 53.29
N LEU A 1204 -11.58 30.53 53.75
CA LEU A 1204 -10.33 30.61 54.52
C LEU A 1204 -9.12 31.15 53.74
N LYS A 1205 -9.26 31.40 52.43
CA LYS A 1205 -8.24 32.01 51.56
C LYS A 1205 -8.58 33.44 51.11
N ALA A 1206 -9.73 34.00 51.51
CA ALA A 1206 -10.06 35.39 51.20
C ALA A 1206 -9.14 36.34 51.98
N SER A 1207 -8.63 37.38 51.32
CA SER A 1207 -7.72 38.37 51.92
C SER A 1207 -8.44 39.48 52.69
N ASP A 1208 -9.69 39.77 52.35
CA ASP A 1208 -10.40 40.98 52.77
C ASP A 1208 -11.89 40.69 53.06
N ASP A 1209 -12.51 41.43 53.97
CA ASP A 1209 -13.94 41.28 54.27
C ASP A 1209 -14.86 41.48 53.06
N THR A 1210 -14.42 42.24 52.05
CA THR A 1210 -15.16 42.47 50.79
C THR A 1210 -15.11 41.26 49.85
N THR A 1211 -13.98 40.56 49.77
CA THR A 1211 -13.86 39.30 49.02
C THR A 1211 -14.57 38.16 49.76
N LEU A 1212 -14.52 38.17 51.10
CA LEU A 1212 -15.30 37.24 51.93
C LEU A 1212 -16.81 37.45 51.77
N ALA A 1213 -17.31 38.68 51.86
CA ALA A 1213 -18.74 39.00 51.72
C ALA A 1213 -19.30 38.66 50.33
N THR A 1214 -18.53 38.90 49.27
CA THR A 1214 -18.94 38.51 47.90
C THR A 1214 -18.91 36.99 47.70
N MET A 1215 -17.96 36.25 48.31
CA MET A 1215 -18.01 34.79 48.33
C MET A 1215 -19.21 34.24 49.13
N PHE A 1216 -19.57 34.84 50.28
CA PHE A 1216 -20.77 34.45 51.03
C PHE A 1216 -22.07 34.74 50.26
N GLN A 1217 -22.13 35.79 49.44
CA GLN A 1217 -23.24 35.99 48.52
C GLN A 1217 -23.25 34.95 47.38
N LYS A 1218 -22.07 34.60 46.83
CA LYS A 1218 -21.93 33.61 45.75
C LYS A 1218 -22.39 32.21 46.16
N TYR A 1219 -21.98 31.74 47.35
CA TYR A 1219 -22.30 30.40 47.87
C TYR A 1219 -23.55 30.37 48.76
N LYS A 1220 -24.41 31.39 48.67
CA LYS A 1220 -25.59 31.52 49.54
C LYS A 1220 -26.60 30.37 49.41
N CYS A 1221 -26.64 29.69 48.26
CA CYS A 1221 -27.52 28.55 48.03
C CYS A 1221 -26.92 27.23 48.56
N GLU A 1222 -25.61 27.13 48.67
CA GLU A 1222 -24.89 26.00 49.29
C GLU A 1222 -24.86 26.06 50.82
N PHE A 1223 -25.15 27.23 51.42
CA PHE A 1223 -25.22 27.43 52.88
C PHE A 1223 -26.63 27.33 53.46
N ALA A 1224 -27.65 27.07 52.63
CA ALA A 1224 -29.07 27.05 53.00
C ALA A 1224 -29.68 25.65 52.89
#